data_AF-A0A1E9VIN9-F1
#
_entry.id   AF-A0A1E9VIN9-F1
#
_cell.length_a   1.000
_cell.length_b   1.000
_cell.length_c   1.000
_cell.angle_alpha   90.00
_cell.angle_beta   90.00
_cell.angle_gamma   90.00
#
_symmetry.space_group_name_H-M   'P 1'
#
loop_
_entity.id
_entity.type
_entity.pdbx_description
1 polymer ?
#
loop_
_entity_poly.entity_id
_entity_poly.type
_entity_poly.pdbx_seq_one_letter_code
_entity_poly.pdbx_strand_id
1 'polypeptide(L)'
;MIPRIYSPTETDFSTNGLGILKDTTKCEIYEVANGKYELELEYPLGTRFDEYFENDYQIKAKSNDQEEYHIFFIDDKDIDTFLDTVTIYAQSRTNRLGRRAVTFAGVDSKTGREAMAIIENNMDKKSDIRLYSDITTVSSTTFEARNVLNCIAGEQGSLLQYWGGEIKREPFKLSLLKRRGRDNIGTIRYGKDLSGLKVKLDWTGVKTRIIPYADPQSDAGTTSRIYGSPVDSEYINNYPDVYTEHVQFTEEQGVKDVNSLNKIAKNYFKTINPGCDKPKISITVEFDKLTDTEEGKEFAKIRNYGLFDTFKIYHRKYKLYFESKVSGVQYDSLSEKVLKLEAGDAQVAFYQQQAVTIQDKLKDYATNNYMSSFNDYVSSMIAGQGNAGGYVVLWPKEKPSNIFIMDSPDLNKAKEVLRMNKNGIAFSKNGWNGPFNSAWTLDSIFNANFIQTGLIKADIFQNSFNKTGDVLKLVNGLLQIWNNKKKIMELTKKGMEFWNSNSSIGTIGTTDSAGNPFPGASTPTPIEDNSLVIRTNGDGKYILISPKVGKGLVLLGNGKAIYFGDLDVQGKLTVNGKEITGNNSGGSDPGTIPPQLTTEAEKRAWKIWTMLKARGYSEYAAAGILGNIQGEVGASMNPDTEQLGGPAYGIVQWDGSAYPLVGSPTWNGREYVQRLMNTAGIQEDYRSIEAQVKLLDWCMFNGQWLGKVNPTTVSGFKSINDAKSAAYAFEMNFERPASAHPERQNYAQSWYNKLHGLTSPEPGGNFICPIQKPVTVTSECGWRTSPINGGQEFHNGIDLVNGNPNTPVFAALDGEVVQAGANYYDWYGNYVVIKHNNGKWTGYAHLSRIDVSVGQKVQKGAQIGLMGTTGPSTGEHLHFQIMKNYWPQPVVDFENPRNYIQF
;
A
#
# COMPACT_ATOMS: atom_id res chain seq x y z
N MET A 1 32.54 28.22 -11.80
CA MET A 1 33.70 28.87 -11.13
C MET A 1 34.30 27.86 -10.19
N ILE A 2 35.63 27.67 -10.20
CA ILE A 2 36.27 26.79 -9.20
C ILE A 2 36.28 27.50 -7.83
N PRO A 3 35.81 26.86 -6.75
CA PRO A 3 35.76 27.45 -5.42
C PRO A 3 37.14 27.87 -4.91
N ARG A 4 37.18 28.91 -4.08
CA ARG A 4 38.41 29.42 -3.46
C ARG A 4 38.22 29.57 -1.97
N ILE A 5 39.24 29.21 -1.20
CA ILE A 5 39.23 29.26 0.26
C ILE A 5 40.01 30.46 0.79
N TYR A 6 39.47 31.11 1.83
CA TYR A 6 40.00 32.31 2.44
C TYR A 6 39.95 32.19 3.97
N SER A 7 40.78 33.00 4.64
CA SER A 7 40.84 33.03 6.09
C SER A 7 39.54 33.54 6.72
N PRO A 8 39.27 33.23 8.00
CA PRO A 8 38.08 33.69 8.71
C PRO A 8 37.87 35.22 8.71
N THR A 9 38.98 35.97 8.70
CA THR A 9 39.01 37.43 8.80
C THR A 9 39.08 38.13 7.44
N GLU A 10 39.14 37.39 6.34
CA GLU A 10 39.23 37.99 5.00
C GLU A 10 38.01 38.88 4.69
N THR A 11 38.32 40.02 4.07
CA THR A 11 37.35 41.04 3.61
C THR A 11 37.58 41.46 2.17
N ASP A 12 38.74 41.16 1.58
CA ASP A 12 39.03 41.36 0.16
C ASP A 12 39.08 40.01 -0.57
N PHE A 13 38.12 39.82 -1.48
CA PHE A 13 37.98 38.59 -2.27
C PHE A 13 38.42 38.75 -3.73
N SER A 14 39.22 39.78 -4.02
CA SER A 14 39.79 40.01 -5.36
C SER A 14 40.97 39.08 -5.68
N THR A 15 41.63 38.53 -4.67
CA THR A 15 42.78 37.61 -4.81
C THR A 15 42.34 36.13 -4.79
N ASN A 16 43.31 35.20 -4.94
CA ASN A 16 43.05 33.76 -4.79
C ASN A 16 42.98 33.28 -3.33
N GLY A 17 43.12 34.17 -2.35
CA GLY A 17 43.06 33.82 -0.93
C GLY A 17 44.14 32.81 -0.52
N LEU A 18 43.75 31.85 0.31
CA LEU A 18 44.61 30.74 0.75
C LEU A 18 44.79 29.70 -0.37
N GLY A 19 43.86 29.65 -1.33
CA GLY A 19 44.06 28.91 -2.58
C GLY A 19 42.79 28.57 -3.34
N ILE A 20 43.00 28.02 -4.53
CA ILE A 20 41.96 27.51 -5.42
C ILE A 20 41.75 26.02 -5.13
N LEU A 21 40.52 25.63 -4.82
CA LEU A 21 40.10 24.25 -4.52
C LEU A 21 39.85 23.49 -5.83
N LYS A 22 40.91 23.28 -6.61
CA LYS A 22 40.83 22.68 -7.96
C LYS A 22 40.34 21.22 -7.97
N ASP A 23 40.54 20.49 -6.88
CA ASP A 23 40.21 19.06 -6.78
C ASP A 23 38.79 18.85 -6.20
N THR A 24 37.98 19.91 -6.14
CA THR A 24 36.59 19.85 -5.68
C THR A 24 35.77 18.92 -6.58
N THR A 25 35.15 17.89 -6.01
CA THR A 25 34.34 16.91 -6.73
C THR A 25 32.87 17.32 -6.81
N LYS A 26 32.39 18.08 -5.81
CA LYS A 26 31.03 18.59 -5.72
C LYS A 26 31.05 19.99 -5.11
N CYS A 27 30.28 20.93 -5.67
CA CYS A 27 30.04 22.23 -5.03
C CYS A 27 28.63 22.71 -5.37
N GLU A 28 27.69 22.39 -4.50
CA GLU A 28 26.27 22.67 -4.67
C GLU A 28 25.81 23.73 -3.69
N ILE A 29 24.99 24.65 -4.18
CA ILE A 29 24.50 25.79 -3.42
C ILE A 29 22.98 25.73 -3.38
N TYR A 30 22.44 25.81 -2.18
CA TYR A 30 21.01 25.72 -1.91
C TYR A 30 20.50 27.07 -1.42
N GLU A 31 19.66 27.72 -2.20
CA GLU A 31 19.01 28.98 -1.84
C GLU A 31 17.49 28.80 -1.71
N VAL A 32 16.93 29.17 -0.57
CA VAL A 32 15.50 29.06 -0.25
C VAL A 32 14.90 30.44 0.03
N ALA A 33 13.70 30.68 -0.50
CA ALA A 33 12.97 31.93 -0.36
C ALA A 33 12.80 32.32 1.12
N ASN A 34 13.36 33.48 1.48
CA ASN A 34 13.39 33.99 2.86
C ASN A 34 14.00 33.03 3.89
N GLY A 35 14.69 31.99 3.44
CA GLY A 35 15.21 30.91 4.27
C GLY A 35 16.73 30.81 4.15
N LYS A 36 17.21 29.57 4.07
CA LYS A 36 18.64 29.24 4.02
C LYS A 36 19.30 29.63 2.70
N TYR A 37 20.60 29.91 2.78
CA TYR A 37 21.47 30.12 1.64
C TYR A 37 22.82 29.50 1.98
N GLU A 38 23.01 28.26 1.54
CA GLU A 38 24.02 27.34 2.03
C GLU A 38 24.80 26.74 0.86
N LEU A 39 26.02 26.29 1.15
CA LEU A 39 26.93 25.61 0.24
C LEU A 39 27.33 24.28 0.85
N GLU A 40 27.30 23.25 0.01
CA GLU A 40 27.81 21.91 0.29
C GLU A 40 28.95 21.64 -0.70
N LEU A 41 30.15 21.38 -0.19
CA LEU A 41 31.34 21.16 -1.00
C LEU A 41 32.04 19.87 -0.59
N GLU A 42 32.30 18.99 -1.56
CA GLU A 42 33.06 17.77 -1.34
C GLU A 42 34.49 17.94 -1.87
N TYR A 43 35.48 17.58 -1.04
CA TYR A 43 36.90 17.69 -1.36
C TYR A 43 37.68 16.46 -0.88
N PRO A 44 38.72 16.01 -1.59
CA PRO A 44 39.58 14.92 -1.12
C PRO A 44 40.37 15.26 0.15
N LEU A 45 40.61 14.26 1.01
CA LEU A 45 41.51 14.36 2.17
C LEU A 45 42.98 14.16 1.78
N GLY A 46 43.90 14.50 2.69
CA GLY A 46 45.34 14.36 2.51
C GLY A 46 45.97 15.50 1.70
N THR A 47 45.28 16.64 1.61
CA THR A 47 45.71 17.77 0.79
C THR A 47 46.27 18.89 1.66
N ARG A 48 46.95 19.85 1.02
CA ARG A 48 47.44 21.05 1.73
C ARG A 48 46.32 21.95 2.28
N PHE A 49 45.06 21.70 1.93
CA PHE A 49 43.92 22.53 2.33
C PHE A 49 43.16 21.98 3.54
N ASP A 50 43.51 20.78 4.02
CA ASP A 50 42.78 20.09 5.09
C ASP A 50 42.71 20.93 6.38
N GLU A 51 43.77 21.69 6.69
CA GLU A 51 43.82 22.59 7.86
C GLU A 51 42.90 23.83 7.74
N TYR A 52 42.38 24.13 6.55
CA TYR A 52 41.49 25.27 6.31
C TYR A 52 40.01 24.87 6.27
N PHE A 53 39.69 23.58 6.27
CA PHE A 53 38.31 23.10 6.37
C PHE A 53 37.86 23.12 7.83
N GLU A 54 37.87 24.30 8.45
CA GLU A 54 37.50 24.52 9.84
C GLU A 54 36.49 25.65 9.95
N ASN A 55 35.77 25.69 11.07
CA ASN A 55 34.74 26.70 11.33
C ASN A 55 35.26 28.13 11.06
N ASP A 56 34.39 28.95 10.50
CA ASP A 56 34.60 30.34 10.07
C ASP A 56 35.53 30.59 8.87
N TYR A 57 36.28 29.61 8.37
CA TYR A 57 36.95 29.76 7.07
C TYR A 57 35.92 30.00 5.96
N GLN A 58 36.34 30.65 4.88
CA GLN A 58 35.40 31.20 3.91
C GLN A 58 35.63 30.66 2.52
N ILE A 59 34.53 30.35 1.83
CA ILE A 59 34.51 29.80 0.48
C ILE A 59 33.83 30.81 -0.44
N LYS A 60 34.56 31.22 -1.48
CA LYS A 60 34.02 31.98 -2.61
C LYS A 60 33.63 31.00 -3.71
N ALA A 61 32.36 31.02 -4.11
CA ALA A 61 31.82 30.18 -5.18
C ALA A 61 30.80 30.96 -6.01
N LYS A 62 30.49 30.48 -7.22
CA LYS A 62 29.41 31.06 -8.02
C LYS A 62 28.09 30.43 -7.59
N SER A 63 27.16 31.24 -7.12
CA SER A 63 25.95 30.78 -6.45
C SER A 63 24.72 30.70 -7.34
N ASN A 64 24.69 31.46 -8.42
CA ASN A 64 23.61 31.50 -9.38
C ASN A 64 24.07 32.24 -10.66
N ASP A 65 23.19 32.35 -11.65
CA ASP A 65 23.47 33.04 -12.91
C ASP A 65 23.38 34.58 -12.81
N GLN A 66 22.81 35.11 -11.72
CA GLN A 66 22.60 36.55 -11.52
C GLN A 66 23.77 37.23 -10.78
N GLU A 67 24.61 36.45 -10.10
CA GLU A 67 25.72 36.91 -9.27
C GLU A 67 27.04 36.32 -9.79
N GLU A 68 28.09 37.14 -9.87
CA GLU A 68 29.41 36.64 -10.27
C GLU A 68 29.98 35.66 -9.23
N TYR A 69 29.74 35.93 -7.95
CA TYR A 69 30.10 35.07 -6.83
C TYR A 69 29.29 35.41 -5.57
N HIS A 70 29.28 34.47 -4.64
CA HIS A 70 28.87 34.68 -3.26
C HIS A 70 29.94 34.15 -2.29
N ILE A 71 29.86 34.57 -1.02
CA ILE A 71 30.79 34.13 0.03
C ILE A 71 30.02 33.34 1.08
N PHE A 72 30.53 32.17 1.40
CA PHE A 72 30.02 31.28 2.45
C PHE A 72 31.10 31.10 3.52
N PHE A 73 30.72 30.98 4.80
CA PHE A 73 31.65 30.57 5.85
C PHE A 73 31.29 29.17 6.33
N ILE A 74 32.32 28.35 6.55
CA ILE A 74 32.18 26.98 7.02
C ILE A 74 31.60 27.02 8.43
N ASP A 75 30.52 26.29 8.65
CA ASP A 75 29.92 26.08 9.97
C ASP A 75 29.98 24.62 10.42
N ASP A 76 30.08 23.66 9.48
CA ASP A 76 30.20 22.24 9.79
C ASP A 76 30.98 21.45 8.73
N LYS A 77 31.41 20.23 9.08
CA LYS A 77 32.02 19.27 8.16
C LYS A 77 31.78 17.82 8.56
N ASP A 78 31.63 16.98 7.54
CA ASP A 78 31.65 15.52 7.66
C ASP A 78 32.93 14.96 7.03
N ILE A 79 33.59 14.04 7.73
CA ILE A 79 34.79 13.35 7.24
C ILE A 79 34.43 11.89 6.99
N ASP A 80 34.53 11.45 5.73
CA ASP A 80 34.41 10.06 5.34
C ASP A 80 35.82 9.47 5.15
N THR A 81 36.26 8.68 6.12
CA THR A 81 37.57 8.03 6.13
C THR A 81 37.64 6.77 5.27
N PHE A 82 36.51 6.31 4.72
CA PHE A 82 36.48 5.19 3.78
C PHE A 82 36.64 5.68 2.34
N LEU A 83 35.99 6.79 2.01
CA LEU A 83 36.11 7.43 0.70
C LEU A 83 37.29 8.41 0.60
N ASP A 84 37.98 8.67 1.71
CA ASP A 84 39.03 9.69 1.83
C ASP A 84 38.56 11.08 1.37
N THR A 85 37.35 11.47 1.80
CA THR A 85 36.72 12.74 1.43
C THR A 85 36.23 13.52 2.65
N VAL A 86 36.21 14.85 2.53
CA VAL A 86 35.53 15.76 3.45
C VAL A 86 34.37 16.45 2.72
N THR A 87 33.20 16.44 3.35
CA THR A 87 32.05 17.24 2.95
C THR A 87 31.96 18.45 3.87
N ILE A 88 31.98 19.63 3.28
CA ILE A 88 32.00 20.92 3.98
C ILE A 88 30.63 21.55 3.82
N TYR A 89 30.03 21.93 4.94
CA TYR A 89 28.80 22.72 4.98
C TYR A 89 29.14 24.15 5.37
N ALA A 90 28.64 25.08 4.59
CA ALA A 90 28.91 26.50 4.78
C ALA A 90 27.66 27.34 4.58
N GLN A 91 27.48 28.36 5.41
CA GLN A 91 26.37 29.30 5.32
C GLN A 91 26.80 30.61 4.65
N SER A 92 25.86 31.29 3.98
CA SER A 92 26.07 32.64 3.45
C SER A 92 26.73 33.55 4.49
N ARG A 93 27.73 34.34 4.08
CA ARG A 93 28.43 35.30 4.95
C ARG A 93 27.47 36.21 5.73
N THR A 94 26.33 36.57 5.15
CA THR A 94 25.27 37.33 5.81
C THR A 94 24.78 36.71 7.11
N ASN A 95 24.90 35.39 7.29
CA ASN A 95 24.47 34.71 8.51
C ASN A 95 25.34 35.08 9.73
N ARG A 96 26.52 35.70 9.52
CA ARG A 96 27.31 36.31 10.61
C ARG A 96 26.58 37.45 11.32
N LEU A 97 25.55 38.04 10.72
CA LEU A 97 24.65 38.99 11.41
C LEU A 97 23.93 38.35 12.60
N GLY A 98 23.74 37.03 12.62
CA GLY A 98 23.21 36.30 13.78
C GLY A 98 24.11 36.37 15.01
N ARG A 99 25.39 36.74 14.83
CA ARG A 99 26.39 36.98 15.90
C ARG A 99 26.46 38.46 16.32
N ARG A 100 25.47 39.27 15.93
CA ARG A 100 25.29 40.65 16.39
C ARG A 100 23.97 40.75 17.12
N ALA A 101 23.96 41.54 18.18
CA ALA A 101 22.79 41.75 19.03
C ALA A 101 22.30 43.18 18.92
N VAL A 102 20.99 43.34 18.93
CA VAL A 102 20.31 44.61 19.16
C VAL A 102 19.81 44.57 20.59
N THR A 103 20.44 45.36 21.47
CA THR A 103 20.03 45.44 22.88
C THR A 103 18.64 46.05 23.00
N PHE A 104 18.43 47.19 22.33
CA PHE A 104 17.13 47.83 22.21
C PHE A 104 17.06 48.65 20.92
N ALA A 105 15.97 48.53 20.17
CA ALA A 105 15.66 49.39 19.04
C ALA A 105 14.14 49.56 18.90
N GLY A 106 13.65 50.77 19.13
CA GLY A 106 12.26 51.15 18.88
C GLY A 106 12.07 51.59 17.43
N VAL A 107 11.17 50.94 16.72
CA VAL A 107 10.75 51.31 15.36
C VAL A 107 9.30 51.75 15.45
N ASP A 108 9.04 53.05 15.34
CA ASP A 108 7.67 53.58 15.39
C ASP A 108 7.32 54.33 14.10
N SER A 109 6.31 53.80 13.39
CA SER A 109 5.75 54.36 12.17
C SER A 109 6.82 54.64 11.12
N LYS A 110 7.72 53.68 10.92
CA LYS A 110 8.88 53.79 10.03
C LYS A 110 8.76 52.89 8.81
N THR A 111 9.34 53.34 7.70
CA THR A 111 9.50 52.54 6.49
C THR A 111 10.47 51.37 6.73
N GLY A 112 10.41 50.32 5.90
CA GLY A 112 11.32 49.18 6.01
C GLY A 112 12.80 49.62 5.86
N ARG A 113 13.05 50.65 5.05
CA ARG A 113 14.37 51.29 4.91
C ARG A 113 14.86 51.93 6.20
N GLU A 114 14.02 52.73 6.85
CA GLU A 114 14.36 53.36 8.13
C GLU A 114 14.52 52.31 9.24
N ALA A 115 13.67 51.28 9.26
CA ALA A 115 13.76 50.19 10.22
C ALA A 115 15.09 49.42 10.11
N MET A 116 15.53 49.08 8.89
CA MET A 116 16.84 48.46 8.65
C MET A 116 17.99 49.35 9.12
N ALA A 117 17.92 50.66 8.86
CA ALA A 117 18.94 51.62 9.30
C ALA A 117 18.97 51.76 10.84
N ILE A 118 17.82 51.70 11.50
CA ILE A 118 17.72 51.70 12.98
C ILE A 118 18.40 50.45 13.54
N ILE A 119 18.11 49.26 12.99
CA ILE A 119 18.78 48.01 13.40
C ILE A 119 20.30 48.14 13.24
N GLU A 120 20.77 48.61 12.08
CA GLU A 120 22.20 48.75 11.80
C GLU A 120 22.91 49.72 12.76
N ASN A 121 22.24 50.81 13.15
CA ASN A 121 22.79 51.78 14.11
C ASN A 121 22.76 51.31 15.57
N ASN A 122 21.93 50.32 15.91
CA ASN A 122 21.75 49.82 17.27
C ASN A 122 22.36 48.42 17.49
N MET A 123 23.24 47.96 16.59
CA MET A 123 24.02 46.75 16.81
C MET A 123 25.05 46.97 17.94
N ASP A 124 25.24 45.94 18.76
CA ASP A 124 26.29 45.85 19.79
C ASP A 124 27.70 46.15 19.24
N LYS A 125 27.96 45.72 18.00
CA LYS A 125 29.17 46.03 17.26
C LYS A 125 28.86 46.24 15.77
N LYS A 126 29.50 47.24 15.16
CA LYS A 126 29.39 47.47 13.71
C LYS A 126 29.71 46.19 12.92
N SER A 127 28.85 45.88 11.96
CA SER A 127 29.06 44.85 10.96
C SER A 127 29.64 45.45 9.68
N ASP A 128 30.44 44.69 8.97
CA ASP A 128 30.85 44.95 7.59
C ASP A 128 29.74 44.63 6.58
N ILE A 129 28.68 43.94 7.02
CA ILE A 129 27.52 43.57 6.23
C ILE A 129 26.44 44.65 6.41
N ARG A 130 26.08 45.32 5.31
CA ARG A 130 25.10 46.41 5.32
C ARG A 130 23.67 45.90 5.30
N LEU A 131 22.77 46.60 5.98
CA LEU A 131 21.33 46.35 5.90
C LEU A 131 20.67 47.33 4.94
N TYR A 132 19.75 46.83 4.12
CA TYR A 132 19.04 47.67 3.15
C TYR A 132 17.57 47.24 3.00
N SER A 133 16.71 48.21 2.65
CA SER A 133 15.36 47.93 2.16
C SER A 133 14.89 49.03 1.22
N ASP A 134 14.05 48.65 0.27
CA ASP A 134 13.29 49.53 -0.62
C ASP A 134 11.79 49.61 -0.24
N ILE A 135 11.38 48.96 0.86
CA ILE A 135 9.98 48.93 1.30
C ILE A 135 9.62 50.28 1.93
N THR A 136 8.61 50.93 1.35
CA THR A 136 8.15 52.27 1.74
C THR A 136 6.91 52.25 2.64
N THR A 137 6.28 51.09 2.86
CA THR A 137 5.17 50.98 3.81
C THR A 137 5.69 51.16 5.23
N VAL A 138 4.91 51.85 6.07
CA VAL A 138 5.27 52.10 7.47
C VAL A 138 4.68 51.03 8.39
N SER A 139 5.42 50.66 9.41
CA SER A 139 4.95 49.82 10.52
C SER A 139 5.71 50.14 11.80
N SER A 140 5.32 49.51 12.90
CA SER A 140 5.94 49.69 14.21
C SER A 140 6.29 48.33 14.85
N THR A 141 7.43 48.27 15.51
CA THR A 141 7.87 47.12 16.32
C THR A 141 8.97 47.55 17.29
N THR A 142 9.26 46.72 18.28
CA THR A 142 10.38 46.93 19.21
C THR A 142 11.24 45.67 19.24
N PHE A 143 12.55 45.86 19.10
CA PHE A 143 13.53 44.80 19.27
C PHE A 143 14.22 44.98 20.61
N GLU A 144 14.22 43.94 21.44
CA GLU A 144 14.88 43.93 22.74
C GLU A 144 15.60 42.60 22.93
N ALA A 145 16.90 42.66 23.23
CA ALA A 145 17.78 41.51 23.43
C ALA A 145 17.66 40.45 22.30
N ARG A 146 17.68 40.88 21.03
CA ARG A 146 17.56 39.98 19.87
C ARG A 146 18.80 40.02 19.00
N ASN A 147 19.10 38.91 18.32
CA ASN A 147 20.10 38.96 17.25
C ASN A 147 19.55 39.66 16.00
N VAL A 148 20.44 40.19 15.16
CA VAL A 148 20.04 40.99 13.99
C VAL A 148 19.22 40.18 12.98
N LEU A 149 19.54 38.90 12.76
CA LEU A 149 18.76 38.07 11.83
C LEU A 149 17.32 37.91 12.32
N ASN A 150 17.11 37.67 13.61
CA ASN A 150 15.77 37.53 14.20
C ASN A 150 14.98 38.84 14.20
N CYS A 151 15.65 39.99 14.20
CA CYS A 151 14.98 41.28 13.94
C CYS A 151 14.44 41.36 12.50
N ILE A 152 15.12 40.74 11.55
CA ILE A 152 14.78 40.79 10.12
C ILE A 152 13.76 39.71 9.75
N ALA A 153 13.98 38.46 10.15
CA ALA A 153 13.12 37.32 9.88
C ALA A 153 13.34 36.19 10.92
N GLY A 154 12.34 35.34 11.14
CA GLY A 154 12.47 34.12 11.95
C GLY A 154 11.84 34.18 13.35
N GLU A 155 11.48 35.36 13.84
CA GLU A 155 10.75 35.53 15.11
C GLU A 155 9.54 36.45 14.98
N GLN A 156 8.61 36.33 15.93
CA GLN A 156 7.45 37.20 16.04
C GLN A 156 7.90 38.66 16.23
N GLY A 157 7.34 39.55 15.42
CA GLY A 157 7.63 40.98 15.43
C GLY A 157 8.80 41.41 14.55
N SER A 158 9.34 40.49 13.73
CA SER A 158 10.40 40.77 12.76
C SER A 158 9.94 41.67 11.60
N LEU A 159 10.91 42.27 10.91
CA LEU A 159 10.65 43.12 9.75
C LEU A 159 9.87 42.36 8.66
N LEU A 160 10.27 41.13 8.35
CA LEU A 160 9.60 40.31 7.33
C LEU A 160 8.12 40.06 7.69
N GLN A 161 7.77 39.94 8.97
CA GLN A 161 6.37 39.74 9.39
C GLN A 161 5.53 41.01 9.22
N TYR A 162 6.05 42.18 9.59
CA TYR A 162 5.26 43.42 9.63
C TYR A 162 5.35 44.26 8.35
N TRP A 163 6.48 44.23 7.65
CA TRP A 163 6.68 44.93 6.37
C TRP A 163 6.50 44.01 5.16
N GLY A 164 6.59 42.69 5.35
CA GLY A 164 6.64 41.75 4.24
C GLY A 164 7.98 41.82 3.49
N GLY A 165 8.01 41.25 2.28
CA GLY A 165 9.14 41.35 1.36
C GLY A 165 9.88 40.05 1.09
N GLU A 166 10.98 40.21 0.37
CA GLU A 166 11.80 39.15 -0.21
C GLU A 166 13.27 39.43 0.09
N ILE A 167 13.90 38.53 0.84
CA ILE A 167 15.28 38.68 1.29
C ILE A 167 16.22 38.43 0.11
N LYS A 168 17.15 39.37 -0.09
CA LYS A 168 18.31 39.23 -0.98
C LYS A 168 19.59 39.26 -0.16
N ARG A 169 20.44 38.26 -0.33
CA ARG A 169 21.74 38.17 0.32
C ARG A 169 22.82 38.34 -0.73
N GLU A 170 23.63 39.37 -0.55
CA GLU A 170 24.83 39.65 -1.33
C GLU A 170 26.05 39.51 -0.38
N PRO A 171 27.28 39.36 -0.90
CA PRO A 171 28.47 39.10 -0.08
C PRO A 171 28.64 40.03 1.14
N PHE A 172 28.29 41.31 0.99
CA PHE A 172 28.43 42.35 2.03
C PHE A 172 27.14 43.14 2.30
N LYS A 173 25.98 42.61 1.88
CA LYS A 173 24.71 43.32 2.04
C LYS A 173 23.55 42.33 2.20
N LEU A 174 22.71 42.55 3.19
CA LEU A 174 21.44 41.87 3.35
C LEU A 174 20.32 42.88 3.09
N SER A 175 19.50 42.61 2.09
CA SER A 175 18.38 43.47 1.70
C SER A 175 17.04 42.79 1.96
N LEU A 176 16.08 43.54 2.50
CA LEU A 176 14.66 43.16 2.49
C LEU A 176 13.96 43.97 1.40
N LEU A 177 13.69 43.32 0.27
CA LEU A 177 13.16 43.98 -0.91
C LEU A 177 11.65 43.80 -1.01
N LYS A 178 10.93 44.80 -1.52
CA LYS A 178 9.51 44.68 -1.85
C LYS A 178 9.30 43.59 -2.90
N ARG A 179 10.20 43.53 -3.88
CA ARG A 179 10.21 42.50 -4.92
C ARG A 179 11.65 42.25 -5.40
N ARG A 180 12.10 41.00 -5.27
CA ARG A 180 13.39 40.51 -5.77
C ARG A 180 13.25 39.82 -7.12
N GLY A 181 12.24 38.98 -7.28
CA GLY A 181 12.02 38.18 -8.49
C GLY A 181 11.29 38.93 -9.60
N ARG A 182 11.37 38.39 -10.81
CA ARG A 182 10.61 38.86 -11.98
C ARG A 182 9.19 38.29 -11.97
N ASP A 183 8.24 39.04 -12.51
CA ASP A 183 6.83 38.64 -12.51
C ASP A 183 6.36 38.06 -13.85
N ASN A 184 5.56 36.99 -13.77
CA ASN A 184 4.89 36.36 -14.91
C ASN A 184 5.81 36.03 -16.10
N ILE A 185 7.00 35.49 -15.81
CA ILE A 185 8.05 35.31 -16.82
C ILE A 185 7.81 34.16 -17.81
N GLY A 186 6.75 33.38 -17.61
CA GLY A 186 6.38 32.33 -18.54
C GLY A 186 5.13 31.55 -18.13
N THR A 187 4.68 30.69 -19.04
CA THR A 187 3.63 29.70 -18.78
C THR A 187 4.16 28.33 -19.17
N ILE A 188 4.06 27.36 -18.27
CA ILE A 188 4.53 25.99 -18.49
C ILE A 188 3.35 25.02 -18.51
N ARG A 189 3.44 24.00 -19.35
CA ARG A 189 2.45 22.92 -19.47
C ARG A 189 3.13 21.59 -19.15
N TYR A 190 2.61 20.84 -18.20
CA TYR A 190 3.12 19.50 -17.90
C TYR A 190 2.25 18.40 -18.53
N GLY A 191 2.94 17.34 -18.99
CA GLY A 191 2.37 16.08 -19.45
C GLY A 191 2.38 15.00 -18.36
N LYS A 192 2.01 13.78 -18.72
CA LYS A 192 2.21 12.60 -17.85
C LYS A 192 3.64 12.11 -17.99
N ASP A 193 4.22 11.62 -16.89
CA ASP A 193 5.46 10.83 -16.87
C ASP A 193 6.73 11.52 -17.40
N LEU A 194 7.02 12.73 -16.92
CA LEU A 194 8.33 13.36 -17.08
C LEU A 194 9.27 12.91 -15.94
N SER A 195 10.30 12.13 -16.27
CA SER A 195 11.41 11.87 -15.35
C SER A 195 11.98 13.22 -14.87
N GLY A 196 12.23 13.37 -13.57
CA GLY A 196 12.74 14.62 -12.97
C GLY A 196 11.70 15.69 -12.63
N LEU A 197 10.44 15.57 -13.05
CA LEU A 197 9.37 16.49 -12.65
C LEU A 197 8.46 15.85 -11.60
N LYS A 198 8.32 16.50 -10.45
CA LYS A 198 7.33 16.14 -9.42
C LYS A 198 6.33 17.29 -9.29
N VAL A 199 5.06 17.01 -9.58
CA VAL A 199 3.94 17.96 -9.35
C VAL A 199 3.03 17.38 -8.27
N LYS A 200 2.87 18.12 -7.18
CA LYS A 200 1.94 17.81 -6.09
C LYS A 200 0.80 18.80 -6.11
N LEU A 201 -0.43 18.27 -6.10
CA LEU A 201 -1.65 19.06 -5.91
C LEU A 201 -2.22 18.73 -4.53
N ASP A 202 -2.46 19.75 -3.74
CA ASP A 202 -3.19 19.65 -2.47
C ASP A 202 -4.63 20.14 -2.68
N TRP A 203 -5.55 19.19 -2.54
CA TRP A 203 -6.98 19.38 -2.73
C TRP A 203 -7.70 19.79 -1.44
N THR A 204 -6.96 19.87 -0.34
CA THR A 204 -7.52 20.21 0.97
C THR A 204 -8.07 21.64 0.95
N GLY A 205 -9.37 21.78 1.22
CA GLY A 205 -10.02 23.08 1.32
C GLY A 205 -10.39 23.74 -0.01
N VAL A 206 -10.34 23.00 -1.14
CA VAL A 206 -10.88 23.48 -2.42
C VAL A 206 -12.39 23.64 -2.32
N LYS A 207 -12.92 24.79 -2.78
CA LYS A 207 -14.35 25.13 -2.79
C LYS A 207 -14.73 25.62 -4.17
N THR A 208 -15.65 24.96 -4.84
CA THR A 208 -16.16 25.39 -6.15
C THR A 208 -17.58 25.97 -6.06
N ARG A 209 -18.23 25.79 -4.91
CA ARG A 209 -19.51 26.40 -4.55
C ARG A 209 -19.49 26.80 -3.07
N ILE A 210 -20.04 27.96 -2.74
CA ILE A 210 -20.36 28.31 -1.35
C ILE A 210 -21.85 28.48 -1.14
N ILE A 211 -22.31 28.14 0.06
CA ILE A 211 -23.64 28.47 0.57
C ILE A 211 -23.45 29.56 1.64
N PRO A 212 -23.63 30.84 1.30
CA PRO A 212 -23.42 31.93 2.24
C PRO A 212 -24.52 31.92 3.31
N TYR A 213 -24.14 32.17 4.56
CA TYR A 213 -25.09 32.41 5.65
C TYR A 213 -24.60 33.55 6.55
N ALA A 214 -25.52 34.15 7.29
CA ALA A 214 -25.20 35.16 8.29
C ALA A 214 -26.15 35.05 9.47
N ASP A 215 -25.72 35.55 10.63
CA ASP A 215 -26.52 35.60 11.85
C ASP A 215 -26.70 37.08 12.27
N PRO A 216 -27.46 37.90 11.52
CA PRO A 216 -27.70 39.28 11.88
C PRO A 216 -28.51 39.39 13.19
N GLN A 217 -28.19 40.42 13.97
CA GLN A 217 -28.84 40.75 15.22
C GLN A 217 -29.97 41.74 14.96
N SER A 218 -31.16 41.42 15.48
CA SER A 218 -32.28 42.36 15.47
C SER A 218 -32.05 43.51 16.47
N ASP A 219 -32.79 44.61 16.31
CA ASP A 219 -32.80 45.75 17.24
C ASP A 219 -33.13 45.35 18.70
N ALA A 220 -33.75 44.17 18.89
CA ALA A 220 -34.06 43.57 20.20
C ALA A 220 -32.95 42.63 20.74
N GLY A 221 -31.78 42.58 20.10
CA GLY A 221 -30.65 41.75 20.51
C GLY A 221 -30.75 40.26 20.16
N THR A 222 -31.81 39.84 19.45
CA THR A 222 -32.03 38.44 19.07
C THR A 222 -31.39 38.13 17.72
N THR A 223 -30.59 37.06 17.64
CA THR A 223 -29.94 36.59 16.39
C THR A 223 -30.86 35.69 15.58
N SER A 224 -30.95 35.89 14.27
CA SER A 224 -31.71 35.03 13.35
C SER A 224 -30.89 34.67 12.12
N ARG A 225 -30.64 33.38 11.92
CA ARG A 225 -29.84 32.89 10.80
C ARG A 225 -30.56 33.10 9.47
N ILE A 226 -29.86 33.70 8.52
CA ILE A 226 -30.29 33.84 7.12
C ILE A 226 -29.35 33.05 6.21
N TYR A 227 -29.91 32.48 5.14
CA TYR A 227 -29.15 31.79 4.09
C TYR A 227 -29.29 32.57 2.77
N GLY A 228 -28.17 32.76 2.08
CA GLY A 228 -28.14 33.33 0.74
C GLY A 228 -28.19 32.26 -0.35
N SER A 229 -28.26 32.73 -1.60
CA SER A 229 -28.20 31.88 -2.78
C SER A 229 -26.79 31.31 -2.95
N PRO A 230 -26.66 30.06 -3.45
CA PRO A 230 -25.36 29.49 -3.77
C PRO A 230 -24.57 30.39 -4.72
N VAL A 231 -23.27 30.50 -4.46
CA VAL A 231 -22.32 31.20 -5.35
C VAL A 231 -21.36 30.18 -5.90
N ASP A 232 -21.26 30.12 -7.22
CA ASP A 232 -20.42 29.17 -7.95
C ASP A 232 -19.14 29.85 -8.44
N SER A 233 -18.04 29.12 -8.35
CA SER A 233 -16.80 29.49 -9.03
C SER A 233 -16.98 29.38 -10.54
N GLU A 234 -16.26 30.21 -11.30
CA GLU A 234 -16.16 30.06 -12.76
C GLU A 234 -15.56 28.72 -13.19
N TYR A 235 -14.79 28.07 -12.31
CA TYR A 235 -14.16 26.78 -12.55
C TYR A 235 -15.02 25.58 -12.12
N ILE A 236 -16.26 25.79 -11.66
CA ILE A 236 -17.11 24.70 -11.14
C ILE A 236 -17.23 23.52 -12.13
N ASN A 237 -17.33 23.80 -13.43
CA ASN A 237 -17.48 22.79 -14.49
C ASN A 237 -16.15 22.15 -14.94
N ASN A 238 -15.03 22.60 -14.40
CA ASN A 238 -13.71 22.03 -14.69
C ASN A 238 -13.37 20.83 -13.80
N TYR A 239 -14.14 20.61 -12.74
CA TYR A 239 -13.96 19.53 -11.77
C TYR A 239 -14.94 18.39 -12.04
N PRO A 240 -14.59 17.14 -11.69
CA PRO A 240 -15.50 16.00 -11.82
C PRO A 240 -16.66 16.03 -10.81
N ASP A 241 -16.53 16.82 -9.73
CA ASP A 241 -17.52 16.96 -8.68
C ASP A 241 -17.56 18.41 -8.17
N VAL A 242 -18.63 18.80 -7.47
CA VAL A 242 -18.85 20.14 -6.91
C VAL A 242 -18.47 20.18 -5.43
N TYR A 243 -17.37 20.86 -5.11
CA TYR A 243 -16.92 21.07 -3.75
C TYR A 243 -17.69 22.22 -3.07
N THR A 244 -18.64 21.88 -2.19
CA THR A 244 -19.55 22.84 -1.56
C THR A 244 -19.20 23.11 -0.09
N GLU A 245 -19.20 24.37 0.34
CA GLU A 245 -19.02 24.74 1.75
C GLU A 245 -19.97 25.85 2.22
N HIS A 246 -20.42 25.78 3.48
CA HIS A 246 -21.14 26.87 4.13
C HIS A 246 -20.17 27.95 4.63
N VAL A 247 -20.36 29.19 4.20
CA VAL A 247 -19.50 30.32 4.57
C VAL A 247 -20.29 31.36 5.32
N GLN A 248 -19.83 31.72 6.53
CA GLN A 248 -20.43 32.78 7.32
C GLN A 248 -19.96 34.15 6.86
N PHE A 249 -20.89 35.10 6.77
CA PHE A 249 -20.60 36.52 6.60
C PHE A 249 -21.13 37.30 7.81
N THR A 250 -20.47 38.42 8.12
CA THR A 250 -20.74 39.21 9.32
C THR A 250 -21.37 40.57 8.99
N GLU A 251 -21.98 41.20 10.00
CA GLU A 251 -22.51 42.56 9.86
C GLU A 251 -21.42 43.60 9.57
N GLU A 252 -20.19 43.38 10.06
CA GLU A 252 -19.02 44.22 9.76
C GLU A 252 -18.69 44.24 8.27
N GLN A 253 -19.01 43.15 7.55
CA GLN A 253 -18.86 43.08 6.09
C GLN A 253 -20.00 43.79 5.35
N GLY A 254 -20.99 44.34 6.07
CA GLY A 254 -22.14 45.04 5.52
C GLY A 254 -23.37 44.16 5.29
N VAL A 255 -23.42 42.96 5.87
CA VAL A 255 -24.58 42.07 5.78
C VAL A 255 -25.66 42.48 6.78
N LYS A 256 -26.86 42.76 6.28
CA LYS A 256 -28.04 43.13 7.10
C LYS A 256 -29.25 42.25 6.82
N ASP A 257 -29.33 41.69 5.62
CA ASP A 257 -30.42 40.91 5.09
C ASP A 257 -29.92 39.95 4.00
N VAL A 258 -30.81 39.11 3.46
CA VAL A 258 -30.45 38.16 2.39
C VAL A 258 -29.94 38.85 1.13
N ASN A 259 -30.40 40.07 0.82
CA ASN A 259 -30.00 40.80 -0.39
C ASN A 259 -28.56 41.31 -0.29
N SER A 260 -28.20 41.92 0.84
CA SER A 260 -26.84 42.36 1.15
C SER A 260 -25.88 41.18 1.28
N LEU A 261 -26.31 40.07 1.90
CA LEU A 261 -25.57 38.80 1.93
C LEU A 261 -25.23 38.31 0.50
N ASN A 262 -26.24 38.18 -0.36
CA ASN A 262 -26.05 37.74 -1.74
C ASN A 262 -25.16 38.69 -2.55
N LYS A 263 -25.27 40.01 -2.31
CA LYS A 263 -24.45 41.01 -3.00
C LYS A 263 -22.96 40.87 -2.67
N ILE A 264 -22.64 40.67 -1.39
CA ILE A 264 -21.25 40.51 -0.93
C ILE A 264 -20.71 39.13 -1.33
N ALA A 265 -21.51 38.07 -1.13
CA ALA A 265 -21.11 36.70 -1.41
C ALA A 265 -20.77 36.46 -2.90
N LYS A 266 -21.38 37.19 -3.84
CA LYS A 266 -21.04 37.11 -5.28
C LYS A 266 -19.56 37.36 -5.59
N ASN A 267 -18.86 38.08 -4.72
CA ASN A 267 -17.44 38.39 -4.89
C ASN A 267 -16.52 37.41 -4.14
N TYR A 268 -17.07 36.33 -3.56
CA TYR A 268 -16.31 35.42 -2.71
C TYR A 268 -15.05 34.88 -3.39
N PHE A 269 -15.20 34.21 -4.54
CA PHE A 269 -14.08 33.64 -5.30
C PHE A 269 -13.21 34.68 -6.02
N LYS A 270 -13.68 35.93 -6.15
CA LYS A 270 -13.00 36.97 -6.93
C LYS A 270 -12.11 37.88 -6.09
N THR A 271 -12.61 38.32 -4.93
CA THR A 271 -11.93 39.32 -4.12
C THR A 271 -11.86 38.99 -2.63
N ILE A 272 -12.79 38.18 -2.10
CA ILE A 272 -12.82 37.88 -0.66
C ILE A 272 -11.85 36.73 -0.34
N ASN A 273 -11.88 35.67 -1.14
CA ASN A 273 -11.02 34.51 -1.01
C ASN A 273 -10.55 34.02 -2.39
N PRO A 274 -9.76 34.82 -3.12
CA PRO A 274 -9.31 34.47 -4.47
C PRO A 274 -8.47 33.19 -4.47
N GLY A 275 -8.74 32.30 -5.43
CA GLY A 275 -7.96 31.07 -5.63
C GLY A 275 -8.34 29.90 -4.72
N CYS A 276 -9.28 30.07 -3.77
CA CYS A 276 -9.80 28.95 -2.97
C CYS A 276 -10.59 27.90 -3.78
N ASP A 277 -10.89 28.23 -5.03
CA ASP A 277 -11.50 27.38 -6.04
C ASP A 277 -10.48 26.62 -6.90
N LYS A 278 -9.21 26.62 -6.49
CA LYS A 278 -8.10 25.90 -7.12
C LYS A 278 -7.34 25.10 -6.05
N PRO A 279 -6.87 23.87 -6.35
CA PRO A 279 -5.96 23.16 -5.45
C PRO A 279 -4.63 23.91 -5.33
N LYS A 280 -3.94 23.78 -4.21
CA LYS A 280 -2.59 24.33 -4.08
C LYS A 280 -1.62 23.45 -4.85
N ILE A 281 -0.61 24.06 -5.47
CA ILE A 281 0.37 23.35 -6.30
C ILE A 281 1.77 23.50 -5.72
N SER A 282 2.56 22.42 -5.81
CA SER A 282 4.00 22.42 -5.57
C SER A 282 4.68 21.66 -6.70
N ILE A 283 5.79 22.19 -7.18
CA ILE A 283 6.55 21.66 -8.29
C ILE A 283 8.01 21.56 -7.88
N THR A 284 8.61 20.41 -8.17
CA THR A 284 10.05 20.19 -8.07
C THR A 284 10.54 19.70 -9.42
N VAL A 285 11.57 20.33 -9.95
CA VAL A 285 12.19 19.98 -11.24
C VAL A 285 13.65 19.65 -10.98
N GLU A 286 14.08 18.44 -11.30
CA GLU A 286 15.47 17.96 -11.28
C GLU A 286 15.96 17.88 -12.73
N PHE A 287 16.75 18.87 -13.16
CA PHE A 287 17.03 19.13 -14.56
C PHE A 287 17.83 18.02 -15.27
N ASP A 288 18.71 17.33 -14.54
CA ASP A 288 19.52 16.25 -15.11
C ASP A 288 18.70 14.98 -15.36
N LYS A 289 17.52 14.88 -14.75
CA LYS A 289 16.60 13.74 -14.91
C LYS A 289 15.52 14.00 -15.95
N LEU A 290 15.43 15.22 -16.50
CA LEU A 290 14.43 15.58 -17.51
C LEU A 290 14.64 14.78 -18.80
N THR A 291 13.55 14.19 -19.30
CA THR A 291 13.53 13.48 -20.58
C THR A 291 13.67 14.45 -21.77
N ASP A 292 14.22 14.00 -22.90
CA ASP A 292 14.37 14.81 -24.14
C ASP A 292 13.05 14.99 -24.94
N THR A 293 11.91 14.95 -24.26
CA THR A 293 10.58 15.19 -24.85
C THR A 293 10.35 16.68 -25.10
N GLU A 294 9.38 17.04 -25.94
CA GLU A 294 9.03 18.45 -26.20
C GLU A 294 8.63 19.17 -24.88
N GLU A 295 7.84 18.51 -24.04
CA GLU A 295 7.50 19.01 -22.71
C GLU A 295 8.72 19.07 -21.77
N GLY A 296 9.64 18.09 -21.81
CA GLY A 296 10.89 18.14 -21.07
C GLY A 296 11.76 19.33 -21.47
N LYS A 297 11.79 19.66 -22.78
CA LYS A 297 12.44 20.86 -23.32
C LYS A 297 11.75 22.14 -22.87
N GLU A 298 10.42 22.15 -22.73
CA GLU A 298 9.71 23.31 -22.14
C GLU A 298 10.09 23.53 -20.68
N PHE A 299 10.18 22.48 -19.86
CA PHE A 299 10.65 22.60 -18.48
C PHE A 299 12.13 22.93 -18.39
N ALA A 300 12.98 22.46 -19.31
CA ALA A 300 14.38 22.84 -19.35
C ALA A 300 14.58 24.36 -19.55
N LYS A 301 13.64 25.06 -20.22
CA LYS A 301 13.69 26.54 -20.38
C LYS A 301 13.60 27.29 -19.06
N ILE A 302 13.01 26.68 -18.01
CA ILE A 302 12.89 27.31 -16.70
C ILE A 302 14.13 27.13 -15.82
N ARG A 303 15.18 26.50 -16.34
CA ARG A 303 16.50 26.43 -15.69
C ARG A 303 17.05 27.82 -15.36
N ASN A 304 16.68 28.84 -16.14
CA ASN A 304 17.15 30.22 -15.96
C ASN A 304 16.23 31.05 -15.04
N TYR A 305 15.31 30.41 -14.33
CA TYR A 305 14.40 31.08 -13.39
C TYR A 305 15.11 31.20 -12.04
N GLY A 306 15.14 32.41 -11.51
CA GLY A 306 15.75 32.71 -10.22
C GLY A 306 14.76 32.63 -9.07
N LEU A 307 15.29 32.68 -7.85
CA LEU A 307 14.47 32.70 -6.65
C LEU A 307 13.47 33.86 -6.68
N PHE A 308 12.26 33.60 -6.19
CA PHE A 308 11.10 34.49 -6.23
C PHE A 308 10.54 34.84 -7.61
N ASP A 309 11.09 34.35 -8.74
CA ASP A 309 10.43 34.54 -10.04
C ASP A 309 9.02 33.91 -10.02
N THR A 310 8.04 34.56 -10.65
CA THR A 310 6.68 34.01 -10.79
C THR A 310 6.37 33.60 -12.22
N PHE A 311 5.67 32.49 -12.36
CA PHE A 311 5.27 31.93 -13.65
C PHE A 311 3.94 31.18 -13.49
N LYS A 312 3.30 30.89 -14.62
CA LYS A 312 2.02 30.18 -14.66
C LYS A 312 2.23 28.71 -15.01
N ILE A 313 1.49 27.82 -14.36
CA ILE A 313 1.40 26.41 -14.75
C ILE A 313 0.00 26.11 -15.22
N TYR A 314 -0.11 25.55 -16.42
CA TYR A 314 -1.37 25.09 -16.96
C TYR A 314 -1.55 23.59 -16.74
N HIS A 315 -2.60 23.23 -16.00
CA HIS A 315 -2.99 21.84 -15.78
C HIS A 315 -4.03 21.40 -16.80
N ARG A 316 -3.63 20.54 -17.73
CA ARG A 316 -4.47 20.12 -18.87
C ARG A 316 -5.80 19.47 -18.45
N LYS A 317 -5.79 18.52 -17.51
CA LYS A 317 -7.01 17.79 -17.08
C LYS A 317 -8.12 18.69 -16.55
N TYR A 318 -7.79 19.62 -15.65
CA TYR A 318 -8.76 20.53 -15.03
C TYR A 318 -8.84 21.89 -15.73
N LYS A 319 -8.07 22.13 -16.81
CA LYS A 319 -8.04 23.40 -17.54
C LYS A 319 -7.80 24.62 -16.62
N LEU A 320 -6.95 24.45 -15.60
CA LEU A 320 -6.63 25.47 -14.62
C LEU A 320 -5.26 26.09 -14.87
N TYR A 321 -5.15 27.38 -14.59
CA TYR A 321 -3.88 28.09 -14.46
C TYR A 321 -3.57 28.33 -12.99
N PHE A 322 -2.40 27.87 -12.57
CA PHE A 322 -1.83 28.13 -11.25
C PHE A 322 -0.73 29.17 -11.39
N GLU A 323 -0.70 30.15 -10.49
CA GLU A 323 0.44 31.02 -10.33
C GLU A 323 1.38 30.37 -9.32
N SER A 324 2.64 30.18 -9.72
CA SER A 324 3.68 29.65 -8.86
C SER A 324 4.82 30.63 -8.74
N LYS A 325 5.45 30.62 -7.57
CA LYS A 325 6.64 31.38 -7.27
C LYS A 325 7.79 30.42 -6.98
N VAL A 326 8.96 30.68 -7.55
CA VAL A 326 10.18 29.92 -7.23
C VAL A 326 10.53 30.12 -5.75
N SER A 327 10.55 29.04 -5.00
CA SER A 327 10.79 29.00 -3.56
C SER A 327 12.13 28.38 -3.18
N GLY A 328 12.76 27.63 -4.09
CA GLY A 328 14.07 27.01 -3.86
C GLY A 328 14.85 26.78 -5.15
N VAL A 329 16.16 26.94 -5.09
CA VAL A 329 17.09 26.69 -6.21
C VAL A 329 18.31 25.94 -5.67
N GLN A 330 18.69 24.86 -6.36
CA GLN A 330 19.96 24.15 -6.15
C GLN A 330 20.83 24.36 -7.38
N TYR A 331 22.01 24.91 -7.18
CA TYR A 331 22.92 25.32 -8.24
C TYR A 331 24.28 24.64 -8.07
N ASP A 332 24.81 24.06 -9.14
CA ASP A 332 26.17 23.53 -9.17
C ASP A 332 27.16 24.63 -9.60
N SER A 333 28.02 25.05 -8.69
CA SER A 333 29.05 26.06 -8.95
C SER A 333 30.12 25.58 -9.93
N LEU A 334 30.39 24.28 -10.02
CA LEU A 334 31.42 23.72 -10.90
C LEU A 334 30.95 23.76 -12.34
N SER A 335 29.77 23.21 -12.63
CA SER A 335 29.19 23.19 -13.99
C SER A 335 28.45 24.47 -14.37
N GLU A 336 28.23 25.37 -13.40
CA GLU A 336 27.48 26.62 -13.55
C GLU A 336 26.05 26.40 -14.09
N LYS A 337 25.33 25.47 -13.46
CA LYS A 337 23.99 25.07 -13.87
C LYS A 337 23.07 24.92 -12.67
N VAL A 338 21.81 25.32 -12.83
CA VAL A 338 20.74 24.92 -11.92
C VAL A 338 20.49 23.41 -12.07
N LEU A 339 20.68 22.68 -10.97
CA LEU A 339 20.42 21.24 -10.87
C LEU A 339 18.95 20.96 -10.53
N LYS A 340 18.39 21.75 -9.60
CA LYS A 340 17.03 21.57 -9.10
C LYS A 340 16.35 22.91 -8.85
N LEU A 341 15.06 22.96 -9.15
CA LEU A 341 14.20 24.11 -8.87
C LEU A 341 12.92 23.66 -8.16
N GLU A 342 12.54 24.40 -7.12
CA GLU A 342 11.32 24.22 -6.35
C GLU A 342 10.45 25.47 -6.46
N ALA A 343 9.16 25.29 -6.74
CA ALA A 343 8.21 26.38 -6.87
C ALA A 343 6.81 25.94 -6.42
N GLY A 344 6.03 26.85 -5.88
CA GLY A 344 4.65 26.55 -5.52
C GLY A 344 4.05 27.53 -4.53
N ASP A 345 2.93 27.10 -3.95
CA ASP A 345 2.27 27.83 -2.87
C ASP A 345 3.12 27.74 -1.59
N ALA A 346 3.31 28.87 -0.92
CA ALA A 346 4.14 29.00 0.28
C ALA A 346 3.72 28.03 1.40
N GLN A 347 2.43 27.69 1.52
CA GLN A 347 1.97 26.70 2.50
C GLN A 347 2.41 25.27 2.15
N VAL A 348 2.42 24.88 0.88
CA VAL A 348 2.84 23.53 0.46
C VAL A 348 4.36 23.40 0.47
N ALA A 349 5.07 24.47 0.10
CA ALA A 349 6.52 24.57 0.22
C ALA A 349 6.97 24.47 1.70
N PHE A 350 6.23 25.07 2.63
CA PHE A 350 6.47 24.94 4.07
C PHE A 350 6.30 23.50 4.58
N TYR A 351 5.34 22.73 4.08
CA TYR A 351 5.21 21.30 4.43
C TYR A 351 6.35 20.45 3.88
N GLN A 352 6.86 20.75 2.68
CA GLN A 352 8.07 20.09 2.16
C GLN A 352 9.30 20.49 2.96
N GLN A 353 9.43 21.76 3.33
CA GLN A 353 10.49 22.25 4.20
C GLN A 353 10.42 21.59 5.57
N GLN A 354 9.25 21.44 6.19
CA GLN A 354 9.11 20.68 7.44
C GLN A 354 9.46 19.21 7.27
N ALA A 355 9.04 18.54 6.20
CA ALA A 355 9.35 17.13 5.98
C ALA A 355 10.86 16.88 5.79
N VAL A 356 11.54 17.76 5.05
CA VAL A 356 13.00 17.74 4.89
C VAL A 356 13.69 18.12 6.21
N THR A 357 13.23 19.19 6.89
CA THR A 357 13.75 19.59 8.22
C THR A 357 13.56 18.49 9.26
N ILE A 358 12.49 17.70 9.19
CA ILE A 358 12.24 16.56 10.09
C ILE A 358 13.17 15.41 9.73
N GLN A 359 13.42 15.12 8.44
CA GLN A 359 14.37 14.08 8.02
C GLN A 359 15.83 14.45 8.31
N ASP A 360 16.22 15.70 8.06
CA ASP A 360 17.53 16.24 8.37
C ASP A 360 17.73 16.33 9.88
N LYS A 361 16.71 16.77 10.63
CA LYS A 361 16.74 16.68 12.09
C LYS A 361 16.84 15.23 12.56
N LEU A 362 16.14 14.27 11.95
CA LEU A 362 16.25 12.85 12.32
C LEU A 362 17.64 12.27 12.02
N LYS A 363 18.34 12.76 11.00
CA LYS A 363 19.77 12.50 10.78
C LYS A 363 20.63 13.19 11.84
N ASP A 364 20.36 14.45 12.19
CA ASP A 364 21.02 15.13 13.31
C ASP A 364 20.78 14.42 14.66
N TYR A 365 19.59 13.85 14.90
CA TYR A 365 19.30 13.10 16.13
C TYR A 365 20.08 11.78 16.20
N ALA A 366 20.52 11.25 15.06
CA ALA A 366 21.36 10.06 14.99
C ALA A 366 22.86 10.37 15.15
N THR A 367 23.28 11.61 14.88
CA THR A 367 24.72 11.99 14.80
C THR A 367 25.13 13.06 15.82
N ASN A 368 24.24 13.95 16.26
CA ASN A 368 24.55 15.13 17.07
C ASN A 368 24.22 14.98 18.56
N ASN A 369 25.23 15.33 19.35
CA ASN A 369 25.32 15.29 20.81
C ASN A 369 24.24 16.11 21.53
N TYR A 370 23.06 15.53 21.79
CA TYR A 370 22.03 16.06 22.69
C TYR A 370 22.49 16.38 24.13
N MET A 371 23.74 16.07 24.47
CA MET A 371 24.32 16.26 25.79
C MET A 371 24.88 17.67 26.05
N SER A 372 25.22 18.48 25.03
CA SER A 372 25.86 19.79 25.28
C SER A 372 24.88 20.87 25.73
N SER A 373 23.72 21.02 25.08
CA SER A 373 22.74 22.07 25.39
C SER A 373 22.09 21.91 26.76
N PHE A 374 21.89 20.66 27.22
CA PHE A 374 21.45 20.39 28.60
C PHE A 374 22.55 20.73 29.61
N ASN A 375 23.81 20.39 29.30
CA ASN A 375 24.95 20.74 30.16
C ASN A 375 25.14 22.26 30.26
N ASP A 376 24.92 23.02 29.19
CA ASP A 376 25.00 24.48 29.20
C ASP A 376 23.85 25.11 30.00
N TYR A 377 22.63 24.56 29.88
CA TYR A 377 21.48 24.99 30.68
C TYR A 377 21.69 24.74 32.18
N VAL A 378 22.12 23.53 32.57
CA VAL A 378 22.45 23.20 33.95
C VAL A 378 23.65 24.02 34.44
N SER A 379 24.67 24.22 33.61
CA SER A 379 25.86 25.01 33.95
C SER A 379 25.52 26.49 34.14
N SER A 380 24.63 27.08 33.33
CA SER A 380 24.18 28.47 33.50
C SER A 380 23.37 28.67 34.79
N MET A 381 22.58 27.67 35.17
CA MET A 381 21.78 27.68 36.40
C MET A 381 22.65 27.52 37.66
N ILE A 382 23.71 26.70 37.59
CA ILE A 382 24.67 26.49 38.69
C ILE A 382 25.71 27.62 38.76
N ALA A 383 26.19 28.14 37.62
CA ALA A 383 27.21 29.18 37.55
C ALA A 383 26.68 30.59 37.90
N GLY A 384 25.39 30.72 38.21
CA GLY A 384 24.84 31.90 38.87
C GLY A 384 24.71 33.14 37.99
N GLN A 385 24.42 33.00 36.69
CA GLN A 385 24.10 34.16 35.85
C GLN A 385 22.68 34.68 36.16
N GLY A 386 22.56 35.39 37.29
CA GLY A 386 21.40 36.22 37.63
C GLY A 386 20.59 35.84 38.88
N ASN A 387 21.17 35.72 40.08
CA ASN A 387 20.58 36.25 41.34
C ASN A 387 21.41 36.02 42.62
N ALA A 388 21.05 36.81 43.64
CA ALA A 388 21.61 36.95 45.00
C ALA A 388 21.99 35.63 45.70
N GLY A 389 23.20 35.58 46.29
CA GLY A 389 23.75 34.38 46.94
C GLY A 389 22.89 33.73 48.04
N GLY A 390 23.23 32.49 48.42
CA GLY A 390 22.52 31.70 49.45
C GLY A 390 23.22 31.67 50.82
N TYR A 391 22.55 31.09 51.82
CA TYR A 391 23.03 30.99 53.21
C TYR A 391 23.43 29.57 53.58
N VAL A 392 24.51 29.43 54.36
CA VAL A 392 24.94 28.15 54.94
C VAL A 392 24.69 28.16 56.45
N VAL A 393 23.93 27.18 56.94
CA VAL A 393 23.59 27.04 58.37
C VAL A 393 24.04 25.67 58.88
N LEU A 394 24.80 25.67 59.97
CA LEU A 394 25.19 24.48 60.72
C LEU A 394 24.20 24.27 61.88
N TRP A 395 23.55 23.11 61.95
CA TRP A 395 22.49 22.86 62.92
C TRP A 395 22.55 21.47 63.60
N PRO A 396 22.30 21.39 64.92
CA PRO A 396 22.18 22.50 65.87
C PRO A 396 23.53 23.20 66.12
N LYS A 397 23.51 24.48 66.49
CA LYS A 397 24.69 25.38 66.54
C LYS A 397 25.88 24.84 67.35
N GLU A 398 25.62 24.15 68.47
CA GLU A 398 26.67 23.71 69.39
C GLU A 398 27.25 22.33 69.07
N LYS A 399 26.53 21.51 68.28
CA LYS A 399 26.94 20.16 67.84
C LYS A 399 26.30 19.85 66.50
N PRO A 400 26.76 20.48 65.42
CA PRO A 400 26.08 20.40 64.15
C PRO A 400 26.11 18.98 63.61
N SER A 401 24.91 18.45 63.35
CA SER A 401 24.70 17.16 62.68
C SER A 401 24.19 17.35 61.26
N ASN A 402 23.82 18.58 60.89
CA ASN A 402 23.29 18.93 59.58
C ASN A 402 23.96 20.21 59.08
N ILE A 403 24.23 20.22 57.78
CA ILE A 403 24.58 21.41 57.01
C ILE A 403 23.37 21.72 56.13
N PHE A 404 22.93 22.97 56.13
CA PHE A 404 21.86 23.44 55.27
C PHE A 404 22.37 24.55 54.35
N ILE A 405 22.09 24.46 53.06
CA ILE A 405 22.26 25.55 52.09
C ILE A 405 20.85 26.00 51.69
N MET A 406 20.55 27.29 51.85
CA MET A 406 19.17 27.77 51.80
C MET A 406 19.00 29.18 51.24
N ASP A 407 17.77 29.51 50.86
CA ASP A 407 17.31 30.80 50.30
C ASP A 407 17.04 31.91 51.33
N SER A 408 17.14 31.62 52.63
CA SER A 408 16.89 32.56 53.74
C SER A 408 17.87 32.31 54.90
N PRO A 409 18.32 33.32 55.68
CA PRO A 409 19.19 33.09 56.83
C PRO A 409 18.45 32.47 58.04
N ASP A 410 17.12 32.49 58.02
CA ASP A 410 16.25 31.92 59.05
C ASP A 410 15.72 30.56 58.57
N LEU A 411 16.05 29.49 59.30
CA LEU A 411 15.63 28.11 59.04
C LEU A 411 14.12 28.00 58.86
N ASN A 412 13.31 28.70 59.67
CA ASN A 412 11.86 28.59 59.64
C ASN A 412 11.22 29.36 58.47
N LYS A 413 11.98 30.24 57.81
CA LYS A 413 11.53 31.01 56.65
C LYS A 413 12.08 30.46 55.33
N ALA A 414 13.09 29.60 55.39
CA ALA A 414 13.68 28.95 54.23
C ALA A 414 12.66 28.03 53.54
N LYS A 415 12.59 28.13 52.20
CA LYS A 415 11.73 27.28 51.37
C LYS A 415 12.56 26.34 50.52
N GLU A 416 13.60 26.85 49.88
CA GLU A 416 14.55 26.05 49.11
C GLU A 416 15.74 25.67 49.99
N VAL A 417 15.87 24.38 50.27
CA VAL A 417 16.86 23.85 51.21
C VAL A 417 17.56 22.63 50.65
N LEU A 418 18.88 22.68 50.59
CA LEU A 418 19.76 21.52 50.47
C LEU A 418 20.24 21.15 51.88
N ARG A 419 19.93 19.93 52.33
CA ARG A 419 20.39 19.38 53.62
C ARG A 419 21.45 18.32 53.39
N MET A 420 22.54 18.37 54.16
CA MET A 420 23.56 17.32 54.22
C MET A 420 23.72 16.86 55.68
N ASN A 421 23.77 15.55 55.91
CA ASN A 421 24.12 14.97 57.22
C ASN A 421 24.75 13.59 57.07
N LYS A 422 25.02 12.91 58.19
CA LYS A 422 25.61 11.57 58.23
C LYS A 422 24.80 10.47 57.53
N ASN A 423 23.59 10.76 57.05
CA ASN A 423 22.72 9.80 56.36
C ASN A 423 22.60 10.11 54.85
N GLY A 424 23.06 11.28 54.38
CA GLY A 424 23.02 11.64 52.95
C GLY A 424 22.81 13.13 52.65
N ILE A 425 22.45 13.40 51.40
CA ILE A 425 22.14 14.73 50.85
C ILE A 425 20.69 14.75 50.34
N ALA A 426 19.95 15.81 50.63
CA ALA A 426 18.54 15.90 50.29
C ALA A 426 18.13 17.32 49.89
N PHE A 427 17.20 17.45 48.94
CA PHE A 427 16.71 18.73 48.42
C PHE A 427 15.21 18.89 48.74
N SER A 428 14.83 20.07 49.23
CA SER A 428 13.46 20.44 49.58
C SER A 428 13.11 21.81 49.00
N LYS A 429 11.90 21.95 48.46
CA LYS A 429 11.27 23.24 48.14
C LYS A 429 10.21 23.67 49.17
N ASN A 430 10.04 22.86 50.22
CA ASN A 430 9.03 23.03 51.27
C ASN A 430 9.66 23.38 52.62
N GLY A 431 10.92 23.83 52.62
CA GLY A 431 11.67 24.21 53.80
C GLY A 431 12.43 23.07 54.47
N TRP A 432 13.03 23.41 55.61
CA TRP A 432 14.09 22.62 56.25
C TRP A 432 13.65 21.27 56.83
N ASN A 433 12.35 21.10 57.10
CA ASN A 433 11.78 19.85 57.63
C ASN A 433 11.33 18.87 56.54
N GLY A 434 11.45 19.23 55.26
CA GLY A 434 10.97 18.43 54.12
C GLY A 434 9.48 18.63 53.83
N PRO A 435 8.84 17.73 53.04
CA PRO A 435 9.37 16.47 52.52
C PRO A 435 10.49 16.67 51.48
N PHE A 436 11.47 15.77 51.51
CA PHE A 436 12.59 15.74 50.57
C PHE A 436 12.29 14.79 49.42
N ASN A 437 11.90 15.33 48.27
CA ASN A 437 11.47 14.54 47.12
C ASN A 437 12.63 14.05 46.23
N SER A 438 13.81 14.64 46.41
CA SER A 438 15.05 14.19 45.79
C SER A 438 16.12 14.03 46.86
N ALA A 439 16.71 12.83 46.99
CA ALA A 439 17.73 12.56 48.00
C ALA A 439 18.71 11.48 47.53
N TRP A 440 19.96 11.59 47.99
CA TRP A 440 20.98 10.56 47.85
C TRP A 440 21.45 10.13 49.23
N THR A 441 21.16 8.90 49.63
CA THR A 441 21.64 8.33 50.89
C THR A 441 23.06 7.77 50.72
N LEU A 442 23.81 7.69 51.82
CA LEU A 442 25.13 7.05 51.82
C LEU A 442 25.06 5.56 51.46
N ASP A 443 23.88 4.95 51.63
CA ASP A 443 23.60 3.55 51.28
C ASP A 443 23.30 3.36 49.79
N SER A 444 23.69 4.33 48.94
CA SER A 444 23.52 4.32 47.48
C SER A 444 22.07 4.31 46.98
N ILE A 445 21.12 4.74 47.80
CA ILE A 445 19.72 4.93 47.37
C ILE A 445 19.58 6.36 46.86
N PHE A 446 19.33 6.49 45.56
CA PHE A 446 18.95 7.74 44.93
C PHE A 446 17.43 7.78 44.75
N ASN A 447 16.75 8.59 45.57
CA ASN A 447 15.32 8.80 45.49
C ASN A 447 15.06 10.05 44.62
N ALA A 448 14.31 9.90 43.54
CA ALA A 448 13.86 11.00 42.68
C ALA A 448 12.53 10.65 42.02
N ASN A 449 11.56 11.57 42.06
CA ASN A 449 10.26 11.37 41.41
C ASN A 449 10.35 11.38 39.87
N PHE A 450 11.29 12.15 39.30
CA PHE A 450 11.57 12.22 37.86
C PHE A 450 13.07 12.47 37.65
N ILE A 451 13.69 11.75 36.70
CA ILE A 451 15.09 11.97 36.27
C ILE A 451 15.04 12.45 34.81
N GLN A 452 15.37 13.73 34.59
CA GLN A 452 15.56 14.28 33.25
C GLN A 452 17.05 14.25 32.91
N THR A 453 17.44 13.49 31.90
CA THR A 453 18.84 13.29 31.50
C THR A 453 18.91 12.99 30.00
N GLY A 454 19.97 13.44 29.33
CA GLY A 454 20.17 13.20 27.90
C GLY A 454 20.58 11.75 27.59
N LEU A 455 21.41 11.12 28.43
CA LEU A 455 21.83 9.73 28.29
C LEU A 455 22.00 9.06 29.65
N ILE A 456 21.38 7.88 29.83
CA ILE A 456 21.62 6.99 30.97
C ILE A 456 22.53 5.85 30.49
N LYS A 457 23.80 5.87 30.90
CA LYS A 457 24.68 4.69 30.79
C LYS A 457 24.60 3.92 32.10
N ALA A 458 24.03 2.71 32.04
CA ALA A 458 23.95 1.81 33.17
C ALA A 458 24.20 0.38 32.69
N ASP A 459 24.91 -0.42 33.49
CA ASP A 459 25.07 -1.85 33.21
C ASP A 459 23.73 -2.60 33.28
N ILE A 460 22.86 -2.15 34.20
CA ILE A 460 21.49 -2.62 34.37
C ILE A 460 20.57 -1.43 34.61
N PHE A 461 19.55 -1.27 33.75
CA PHE A 461 18.43 -0.36 34.01
C PHE A 461 17.16 -1.18 34.21
N GLN A 462 16.47 -1.00 35.34
CA GLN A 462 15.31 -1.79 35.72
C GLN A 462 14.15 -0.90 36.18
N ASN A 463 12.96 -1.08 35.60
CA ASN A 463 11.77 -0.33 35.98
C ASN A 463 10.51 -1.21 36.03
N SER A 464 9.62 -0.98 36.99
CA SER A 464 8.29 -1.58 37.01
C SER A 464 7.36 -0.78 36.08
N PHE A 465 6.88 -1.39 35.00
CA PHE A 465 6.13 -0.65 33.96
C PHE A 465 4.60 -0.77 34.10
N ASN A 466 4.10 -1.55 35.07
CA ASN A 466 2.67 -1.69 35.31
C ASN A 466 2.32 -1.94 36.79
N LYS A 467 1.01 -1.94 37.10
CA LYS A 467 0.47 -2.16 38.45
C LYS A 467 0.63 -3.59 38.96
N THR A 468 0.96 -4.55 38.08
CA THR A 468 1.12 -5.97 38.41
C THR A 468 2.55 -6.32 38.83
N GLY A 469 3.48 -5.37 38.77
CA GLY A 469 4.87 -5.56 39.19
C GLY A 469 5.77 -6.18 38.12
N ASP A 470 5.35 -6.12 36.85
CA ASP A 470 6.20 -6.56 35.74
C ASP A 470 7.33 -5.57 35.49
N VAL A 471 8.47 -6.10 35.10
CA VAL A 471 9.73 -5.39 35.08
C VAL A 471 10.29 -5.33 33.67
N LEU A 472 10.59 -4.12 33.21
CA LEU A 472 11.39 -3.83 32.03
C LEU A 472 12.85 -3.78 32.46
N LYS A 473 13.73 -4.55 31.82
CA LYS A 473 15.17 -4.52 32.07
C LYS A 473 15.95 -4.24 30.80
N LEU A 474 16.92 -3.33 30.87
CA LEU A 474 18.01 -3.22 29.91
C LEU A 474 19.25 -3.78 30.60
N VAL A 475 19.78 -4.89 30.11
CA VAL A 475 20.94 -5.57 30.69
C VAL A 475 21.91 -5.90 29.57
N ASN A 476 23.14 -5.41 29.64
CA ASN A 476 24.18 -5.64 28.63
C ASN A 476 23.70 -5.32 27.19
N GLY A 477 22.91 -4.26 27.02
CA GLY A 477 22.36 -3.84 25.72
C GLY A 477 21.15 -4.64 25.22
N LEU A 478 20.64 -5.62 25.99
CA LEU A 478 19.44 -6.38 25.66
C LEU A 478 18.21 -5.81 26.38
N LEU A 479 17.10 -5.66 25.64
CA LEU A 479 15.80 -5.31 26.20
C LEU A 479 15.06 -6.58 26.63
N GLN A 480 14.72 -6.68 27.91
CA GLN A 480 14.04 -7.83 28.51
C GLN A 480 12.77 -7.41 29.24
N ILE A 481 11.78 -8.29 29.22
CA ILE A 481 10.57 -8.17 30.04
C ILE A 481 10.52 -9.37 31.00
N TRP A 482 10.29 -9.07 32.27
CA TRP A 482 10.21 -10.04 33.35
C TRP A 482 8.88 -9.94 34.07
N ASN A 483 8.26 -11.09 34.32
CA ASN A 483 7.18 -11.24 35.30
C ASN A 483 7.76 -11.92 36.55
N ASN A 484 7.82 -11.20 37.66
CA ASN A 484 8.47 -11.66 38.88
C ASN A 484 9.94 -12.13 38.64
N LYS A 485 10.20 -13.43 38.76
CA LYS A 485 11.51 -14.07 38.53
C LYS A 485 11.63 -14.74 37.16
N LYS A 486 10.66 -14.57 36.26
CA LYS A 486 10.62 -15.22 34.94
C LYS A 486 10.85 -14.20 33.83
N LYS A 487 11.87 -14.42 33.01
CA LYS A 487 12.02 -13.71 31.73
C LYS A 487 10.95 -14.23 30.79
N ILE A 488 10.15 -13.33 30.22
CA ILE A 488 9.06 -13.69 29.30
C ILE A 488 9.32 -13.20 27.88
N MET A 489 10.13 -12.14 27.72
CA MET A 489 10.55 -11.62 26.43
C MET A 489 12.00 -11.10 26.49
N GLU A 490 12.73 -11.24 25.39
CA GLU A 490 14.04 -10.62 25.17
C GLU A 490 14.21 -10.22 23.70
N LEU A 491 14.67 -9.00 23.43
CA LEU A 491 15.06 -8.57 22.09
C LEU A 491 16.54 -8.86 21.87
N THR A 492 16.86 -9.72 20.91
CA THR A 492 18.23 -10.09 20.55
C THR A 492 18.48 -9.88 19.06
N LYS A 493 19.70 -10.19 18.61
CA LYS A 493 20.01 -10.31 17.17
C LYS A 493 19.21 -11.42 16.47
N LYS A 494 18.34 -12.18 17.14
CA LYS A 494 17.46 -13.17 16.51
C LYS A 494 16.01 -12.67 16.35
N GLY A 495 15.76 -11.41 16.73
CA GLY A 495 14.43 -10.81 16.79
C GLY A 495 13.89 -10.79 18.22
N MET A 496 12.57 -10.75 18.33
CA MET A 496 11.85 -10.75 19.60
C MET A 496 11.64 -12.18 20.08
N GLU A 497 12.38 -12.59 21.11
CA GLU A 497 12.30 -13.93 21.69
C GLU A 497 11.29 -13.98 22.82
N PHE A 498 10.52 -15.07 22.89
CA PHE A 498 9.64 -15.39 23.99
C PHE A 498 10.27 -16.49 24.83
N TRP A 499 10.15 -16.38 26.15
CA TRP A 499 10.87 -17.24 27.09
C TRP A 499 9.92 -17.98 28.04
N ASN A 500 10.30 -19.22 28.35
CA ASN A 500 9.84 -19.89 29.56
C ASN A 500 10.89 -19.71 30.68
N SER A 501 10.72 -20.36 31.82
CA SER A 501 11.64 -20.23 32.97
C SER A 501 13.10 -20.56 32.66
N ASN A 502 13.39 -21.38 31.64
CA ASN A 502 14.70 -21.98 31.40
C ASN A 502 15.28 -21.69 30.02
N SER A 503 14.46 -21.41 29.01
CA SER A 503 14.92 -21.21 27.62
C SER A 503 13.96 -20.37 26.79
N SER A 504 14.48 -19.82 25.69
CA SER A 504 13.68 -19.27 24.60
C SER A 504 12.79 -20.38 24.03
N ILE A 505 11.53 -20.08 23.76
CA ILE A 505 10.54 -21.01 23.18
C ILE A 505 10.15 -20.63 21.76
N GLY A 506 10.45 -19.41 21.31
CA GLY A 506 10.19 -18.97 19.95
C GLY A 506 10.59 -17.53 19.71
N THR A 507 10.62 -17.13 18.44
CA THR A 507 11.09 -15.83 17.97
C THR A 507 10.14 -15.23 16.94
N ILE A 508 10.04 -13.91 16.91
CA ILE A 508 9.41 -13.13 15.83
C ILE A 508 10.48 -12.22 15.23
N GLY A 509 10.65 -12.28 13.90
CA GLY A 509 11.68 -11.53 13.18
C GLY A 509 11.49 -11.54 11.66
N THR A 510 12.47 -11.05 10.92
CA THR A 510 12.43 -10.91 9.45
C THR A 510 13.50 -11.75 8.75
N THR A 511 13.26 -12.13 7.49
CA THR A 511 14.26 -12.77 6.62
C THR A 511 14.84 -11.78 5.62
N ASP A 512 16.16 -11.79 5.43
CA ASP A 512 16.85 -11.01 4.39
C ASP A 512 18.12 -11.76 3.92
N SER A 513 18.29 -11.85 2.60
CA SER A 513 19.45 -12.45 1.92
C SER A 513 20.66 -11.50 1.79
N ALA A 514 20.50 -10.20 2.05
CA ALA A 514 21.51 -9.18 1.77
C ALA A 514 22.27 -8.59 2.99
N GLY A 515 21.79 -8.75 4.23
CA GLY A 515 22.49 -8.16 5.39
C GLY A 515 21.63 -8.03 6.64
N ASN A 516 21.04 -9.14 7.07
CA ASN A 516 19.95 -9.24 8.03
C ASN A 516 20.13 -8.47 9.37
N PRO A 517 19.17 -7.61 9.82
CA PRO A 517 19.18 -7.02 11.16
C PRO A 517 18.91 -8.02 12.29
N PHE A 518 18.38 -9.22 11.98
CA PHE A 518 18.10 -10.29 12.95
C PHE A 518 18.56 -11.69 12.48
N PRO A 519 19.88 -11.96 12.39
CA PRO A 519 20.43 -13.23 11.90
C PRO A 519 20.01 -14.48 12.71
N GLY A 520 19.57 -15.55 12.02
CA GLY A 520 19.39 -16.89 12.61
C GLY A 520 18.08 -17.61 12.30
N ALA A 521 17.17 -16.99 11.54
CA ALA A 521 15.99 -17.67 11.00
C ALA A 521 16.38 -18.46 9.72
N SER A 522 17.06 -19.59 9.87
CA SER A 522 17.18 -20.58 8.79
C SER A 522 16.02 -21.57 8.85
N THR A 523 15.39 -21.79 7.70
CA THR A 523 14.33 -22.78 7.44
C THR A 523 14.63 -23.45 6.09
N PRO A 524 14.08 -24.65 5.81
CA PRO A 524 14.20 -25.24 4.49
C PRO A 524 13.54 -24.34 3.42
N THR A 525 14.27 -24.19 2.32
CA THR A 525 14.16 -23.29 1.16
C THR A 525 12.84 -23.37 0.37
N PRO A 526 12.44 -22.33 -0.41
CA PRO A 526 12.85 -20.91 -0.41
C PRO A 526 11.80 -19.98 0.21
N ILE A 527 12.24 -18.97 0.97
CA ILE A 527 11.41 -17.87 1.48
C ILE A 527 11.74 -16.61 0.70
N GLU A 528 10.74 -15.75 0.49
CA GLU A 528 10.91 -14.43 -0.12
C GLU A 528 11.56 -13.44 0.86
N ASP A 529 12.52 -12.66 0.38
CA ASP A 529 13.14 -11.58 1.15
C ASP A 529 12.09 -10.64 1.73
N ASN A 530 12.31 -10.15 2.96
CA ASN A 530 11.43 -9.27 3.73
C ASN A 530 10.13 -9.92 4.26
N SER A 531 10.09 -11.24 4.41
CA SER A 531 8.97 -11.92 5.07
C SER A 531 8.99 -11.72 6.59
N LEU A 532 7.81 -11.59 7.21
CA LEU A 532 7.67 -11.67 8.67
C LEU A 532 7.56 -13.14 9.10
N VAL A 533 8.39 -13.55 10.06
CA VAL A 533 8.48 -14.94 10.55
C VAL A 533 8.11 -15.00 12.02
N ILE A 534 7.22 -15.92 12.38
CA ILE A 534 6.96 -16.35 13.76
C ILE A 534 7.38 -17.81 13.86
N ARG A 535 8.37 -18.15 14.69
CA ARG A 535 8.94 -19.51 14.77
C ARG A 535 8.99 -20.00 16.21
N THR A 536 8.68 -21.28 16.45
CA THR A 536 8.97 -21.95 17.72
C THR A 536 10.35 -22.60 17.69
N ASN A 537 11.04 -22.72 18.82
CA ASN A 537 12.38 -23.34 18.88
C ASN A 537 12.39 -24.88 18.69
N GLY A 538 11.22 -25.53 18.59
CA GLY A 538 11.08 -26.94 18.21
C GLY A 538 11.14 -27.17 16.69
N ASP A 539 10.67 -28.35 16.24
CA ASP A 539 10.82 -29.07 14.96
C ASP A 539 10.53 -28.34 13.62
N GLY A 540 10.72 -27.02 13.52
CA GLY A 540 10.63 -26.27 12.27
C GLY A 540 9.24 -25.73 11.92
N LYS A 541 8.32 -25.61 12.88
CA LYS A 541 7.01 -24.96 12.66
C LYS A 541 7.13 -23.43 12.69
N TYR A 542 6.65 -22.78 11.65
CA TYR A 542 6.68 -21.34 11.49
C TYR A 542 5.37 -20.82 10.88
N ILE A 543 5.08 -19.53 11.12
CA ILE A 543 4.11 -18.74 10.35
C ILE A 543 4.94 -17.73 9.57
N LEU A 544 4.73 -17.70 8.25
CA LEU A 544 5.34 -16.74 7.34
C LEU A 544 4.27 -15.84 6.73
N ILE A 545 4.55 -14.54 6.70
CA ILE A 545 3.75 -13.56 5.97
C ILE A 545 4.62 -12.99 4.85
N SER A 546 4.28 -13.34 3.61
CA SER A 546 4.97 -12.85 2.41
C SER A 546 4.71 -11.34 2.22
N PRO A 547 5.70 -10.58 1.73
CA PRO A 547 5.54 -9.16 1.40
C PRO A 547 4.92 -8.91 0.02
N LYS A 548 4.55 -9.95 -0.75
CA LYS A 548 4.02 -9.77 -2.11
C LYS A 548 2.67 -9.05 -2.13
N VAL A 549 2.59 -8.02 -2.98
CA VAL A 549 1.36 -7.25 -3.20
C VAL A 549 0.23 -8.17 -3.67
N GLY A 550 -0.93 -8.06 -3.02
CA GLY A 550 -2.14 -8.79 -3.39
C GLY A 550 -2.18 -10.26 -2.97
N LYS A 551 -1.26 -10.69 -2.09
CA LYS A 551 -1.24 -12.03 -1.49
C LYS A 551 -1.30 -11.92 0.04
N GLY A 552 -1.90 -12.90 0.73
CA GLY A 552 -1.99 -12.91 2.20
C GLY A 552 -3.23 -13.59 2.77
N LEU A 553 -3.40 -13.53 4.09
CA LEU A 553 -4.56 -14.05 4.82
C LEU A 553 -5.24 -12.91 5.59
N VAL A 554 -6.56 -12.75 5.42
CA VAL A 554 -7.36 -11.74 6.13
C VAL A 554 -8.39 -12.45 7.01
N LEU A 555 -8.36 -12.19 8.31
CA LEU A 555 -9.42 -12.59 9.24
C LEU A 555 -10.41 -11.44 9.40
N LEU A 556 -11.65 -11.65 8.98
CA LEU A 556 -12.72 -10.67 9.06
C LEU A 556 -13.41 -10.73 10.44
N GLY A 557 -13.91 -9.60 10.91
CA GLY A 557 -14.62 -9.50 12.20
C GLY A 557 -15.91 -10.34 12.28
N ASN A 558 -16.42 -10.84 11.16
CA ASN A 558 -17.56 -11.78 11.11
C ASN A 558 -17.14 -13.25 11.22
N GLY A 559 -15.88 -13.54 11.53
CA GLY A 559 -15.34 -14.89 11.68
C GLY A 559 -14.95 -15.58 10.37
N LYS A 560 -15.04 -14.91 9.21
CA LYS A 560 -14.54 -15.44 7.94
C LYS A 560 -13.04 -15.21 7.79
N ALA A 561 -12.35 -16.15 7.18
CA ALA A 561 -10.98 -15.99 6.71
C ALA A 561 -10.96 -15.90 5.17
N ILE A 562 -10.22 -14.95 4.61
CA ILE A 562 -10.00 -14.81 3.17
C ILE A 562 -8.52 -15.06 2.90
N TYR A 563 -8.23 -16.03 2.03
CA TYR A 563 -6.88 -16.30 1.55
C TYR A 563 -6.70 -15.73 0.14
N PHE A 564 -5.73 -14.85 -0.03
CA PHE A 564 -5.33 -14.25 -1.31
C PHE A 564 -4.05 -14.95 -1.79
N GLY A 565 -4.17 -15.87 -2.75
CA GLY A 565 -3.04 -16.63 -3.28
C GLY A 565 -3.35 -18.11 -3.49
N ASP A 566 -2.29 -18.88 -3.76
CA ASP A 566 -2.36 -20.34 -3.90
C ASP A 566 -2.07 -20.99 -2.54
N LEU A 567 -2.95 -21.89 -2.10
CA LEU A 567 -2.81 -22.59 -0.82
C LEU A 567 -2.19 -23.96 -1.04
N ASP A 568 -0.93 -24.13 -0.62
CA ASP A 568 -0.26 -25.43 -0.57
C ASP A 568 -0.30 -26.01 0.86
N VAL A 569 -0.90 -27.19 1.03
CA VAL A 569 -1.04 -27.85 2.34
C VAL A 569 -0.09 -29.05 2.40
N GLN A 570 1.04 -28.85 3.07
CA GLN A 570 2.01 -29.90 3.37
C GLN A 570 1.53 -30.69 4.61
N GLY A 571 0.59 -31.61 4.40
CA GLY A 571 -0.04 -32.42 5.45
C GLY A 571 -1.51 -32.70 5.19
N LYS A 572 -2.27 -33.03 6.25
CA LYS A 572 -3.71 -33.31 6.16
C LYS A 572 -4.51 -32.02 6.35
N LEU A 573 -5.25 -31.59 5.34
CA LEU A 573 -6.32 -30.61 5.54
C LEU A 573 -7.54 -31.35 6.12
N THR A 574 -8.19 -30.85 7.16
CA THR A 574 -9.45 -31.42 7.66
C THR A 574 -10.52 -30.35 7.76
N VAL A 575 -11.74 -30.66 7.34
CA VAL A 575 -12.91 -29.79 7.49
C VAL A 575 -13.96 -30.55 8.27
N ASN A 576 -14.37 -30.02 9.42
CA ASN A 576 -15.29 -30.68 10.36
C ASN A 576 -14.83 -32.10 10.77
N GLY A 577 -13.52 -32.27 11.01
CA GLY A 577 -12.93 -33.54 11.43
C GLY A 577 -12.77 -34.59 10.32
N LYS A 578 -13.15 -34.29 9.07
CA LYS A 578 -12.90 -35.15 7.91
C LYS A 578 -11.68 -34.68 7.14
N GLU A 579 -10.76 -35.58 6.86
CA GLU A 579 -9.59 -35.33 6.03
C GLU A 579 -10.01 -35.03 4.59
N ILE A 580 -9.54 -33.90 4.08
CA ILE A 580 -9.58 -33.49 2.68
C ILE A 580 -8.29 -34.04 2.07
N THR A 581 -8.36 -35.26 1.56
CA THR A 581 -7.24 -35.83 0.79
C THR A 581 -7.21 -35.16 -0.57
N GLY A 582 -6.04 -34.63 -0.95
CA GLY A 582 -5.80 -34.14 -2.30
C GLY A 582 -5.85 -35.28 -3.29
N ASN A 583 -7.05 -35.70 -3.70
CA ASN A 583 -7.19 -36.43 -4.94
C ASN A 583 -6.90 -35.42 -6.05
N ASN A 584 -5.74 -35.58 -6.71
CA ASN A 584 -5.58 -35.19 -8.10
C ASN A 584 -6.57 -36.02 -8.93
N SER A 585 -7.83 -35.64 -8.85
CA SER A 585 -8.88 -35.95 -9.78
C SER A 585 -9.31 -34.63 -10.39
N GLY A 586 -8.34 -33.90 -10.97
CA GLY A 586 -8.59 -32.99 -12.07
C GLY A 586 -8.80 -33.80 -13.36
N GLY A 587 -9.57 -34.88 -13.28
CA GLY A 587 -10.21 -35.48 -14.44
C GLY A 587 -11.46 -34.63 -14.68
N SER A 588 -11.59 -34.10 -15.88
CA SER A 588 -12.86 -33.60 -16.40
C SER A 588 -13.94 -34.62 -16.05
N ASP A 589 -14.76 -34.33 -15.05
CA ASP A 589 -15.79 -35.23 -14.53
C ASP A 589 -16.78 -35.52 -15.67
N PRO A 590 -16.72 -36.70 -16.34
CA PRO A 590 -17.64 -37.01 -17.39
C PRO A 590 -18.86 -37.63 -16.71
N GLY A 591 -19.81 -36.79 -16.32
CA GLY A 591 -21.16 -37.21 -15.98
C GLY A 591 -21.40 -37.56 -14.51
N THR A 592 -21.79 -36.55 -13.72
CA THR A 592 -23.09 -36.55 -13.00
C THR A 592 -23.58 -37.92 -12.51
N ILE A 593 -23.07 -38.28 -11.33
CA ILE A 593 -23.45 -39.47 -10.55
C ILE A 593 -24.91 -39.31 -10.05
N PRO A 594 -25.80 -40.30 -10.27
CA PRO A 594 -27.13 -40.32 -9.71
C PRO A 594 -27.10 -40.21 -8.18
N PRO A 595 -27.95 -39.37 -7.56
CA PRO A 595 -27.94 -39.14 -6.11
C PRO A 595 -28.20 -40.41 -5.27
N GLN A 596 -28.77 -41.46 -5.88
CA GLN A 596 -28.99 -42.76 -5.26
C GLN A 596 -27.69 -43.55 -5.01
N LEU A 597 -26.57 -43.12 -5.62
CA LEU A 597 -25.26 -43.76 -5.50
C LEU A 597 -24.40 -42.95 -4.52
N THR A 598 -24.20 -43.51 -3.33
CA THR A 598 -23.70 -42.76 -2.17
C THR A 598 -22.28 -43.15 -1.78
N THR A 599 -21.87 -44.38 -2.08
CA THR A 599 -20.53 -44.90 -1.76
C THR A 599 -19.56 -44.70 -2.91
N GLU A 600 -18.26 -44.59 -2.61
CA GLU A 600 -17.23 -44.44 -3.65
C GLU A 600 -17.17 -45.64 -4.61
N ALA A 601 -17.42 -46.85 -4.13
CA ALA A 601 -17.51 -48.03 -4.98
C ALA A 601 -18.67 -47.92 -5.98
N GLU A 602 -19.85 -47.46 -5.55
CA GLU A 602 -21.01 -47.22 -6.42
C GLU A 602 -20.72 -46.13 -7.46
N LYS A 603 -20.02 -45.07 -7.08
CA LYS A 603 -19.63 -43.98 -7.99
C LYS A 603 -18.65 -44.45 -9.07
N ARG A 604 -17.65 -45.24 -8.67
CA ARG A 604 -16.69 -45.87 -9.59
C ARG A 604 -17.40 -46.84 -10.54
N ALA A 605 -18.29 -47.68 -10.01
CA ALA A 605 -19.09 -48.60 -10.80
C ALA A 605 -20.01 -47.86 -11.80
N TRP A 606 -20.63 -46.75 -11.38
CA TRP A 606 -21.42 -45.91 -12.27
C TRP A 606 -20.60 -45.32 -13.41
N LYS A 607 -19.41 -44.81 -13.11
CA LYS A 607 -18.52 -44.25 -14.11
C LYS A 607 -18.08 -45.28 -15.15
N ILE A 608 -17.72 -46.50 -14.70
CA ILE A 608 -17.41 -47.62 -15.58
C ILE A 608 -18.64 -48.01 -16.42
N TRP A 609 -19.81 -48.13 -15.77
CA TRP A 609 -21.08 -48.47 -16.41
C TRP A 609 -21.45 -47.51 -17.55
N THR A 610 -21.43 -46.20 -17.30
CA THR A 610 -21.78 -45.20 -18.32
C THR A 610 -20.76 -45.18 -19.45
N MET A 611 -19.47 -45.31 -19.15
CA MET A 611 -18.42 -45.37 -20.16
C MET A 611 -18.51 -46.60 -21.06
N LEU A 612 -18.88 -47.76 -20.52
CA LEU A 612 -19.11 -48.98 -21.29
C LEU A 612 -20.37 -48.85 -22.15
N LYS A 613 -21.48 -48.35 -21.59
CA LYS A 613 -22.70 -48.08 -22.38
C LYS A 613 -22.45 -47.13 -23.54
N ALA A 614 -21.70 -46.04 -23.31
CA ALA A 614 -21.33 -45.09 -24.34
C ALA A 614 -20.48 -45.72 -25.47
N ARG A 615 -19.81 -46.84 -25.19
CA ARG A 615 -19.06 -47.63 -26.17
C ARG A 615 -19.88 -48.74 -26.81
N GLY A 616 -21.20 -48.79 -26.58
CA GLY A 616 -22.10 -49.77 -27.19
C GLY A 616 -22.15 -51.12 -26.49
N TYR A 617 -21.72 -51.22 -25.22
CA TYR A 617 -22.00 -52.40 -24.40
C TYR A 617 -23.43 -52.33 -23.88
N SER A 618 -24.16 -53.44 -23.93
CA SER A 618 -25.44 -53.58 -23.26
C SER A 618 -25.26 -53.38 -21.75
N GLU A 619 -26.34 -53.05 -21.05
CA GLU A 619 -26.35 -52.94 -19.59
C GLU A 619 -25.93 -54.25 -18.91
N TYR A 620 -26.30 -55.39 -19.50
CA TYR A 620 -25.90 -56.70 -19.02
C TYR A 620 -24.40 -56.97 -19.23
N ALA A 621 -23.84 -56.57 -20.38
CA ALA A 621 -22.41 -56.67 -20.65
C ALA A 621 -21.60 -55.78 -19.68
N ALA A 622 -22.06 -54.54 -19.44
CA ALA A 622 -21.47 -53.63 -18.48
C ALA A 622 -21.53 -54.18 -17.05
N ALA A 623 -22.66 -54.76 -16.65
CA ALA A 623 -22.81 -55.45 -15.37
C ALA A 623 -21.85 -56.64 -15.23
N GLY A 624 -21.70 -57.45 -16.28
CA GLY A 624 -20.80 -58.60 -16.33
C GLY A 624 -19.34 -58.21 -16.12
N ILE A 625 -18.91 -57.11 -16.75
CA ILE A 625 -17.58 -56.53 -16.56
C ILE A 625 -17.42 -56.04 -15.11
N LEU A 626 -18.38 -55.29 -14.56
CA LEU A 626 -18.32 -54.81 -13.18
C LEU A 626 -18.23 -55.94 -12.15
N GLY A 627 -18.95 -57.05 -12.37
CA GLY A 627 -18.88 -58.23 -11.52
C GLY A 627 -17.48 -58.87 -11.51
N ASN A 628 -16.80 -58.88 -12.66
CA ASN A 628 -15.41 -59.35 -12.76
C ASN A 628 -14.43 -58.37 -12.10
N ILE A 629 -14.55 -57.08 -12.38
CA ILE A 629 -13.74 -56.04 -11.73
C ILE A 629 -13.85 -56.15 -10.20
N GLN A 630 -15.05 -56.33 -9.66
CA GLN A 630 -15.22 -56.52 -8.21
C GLN A 630 -14.51 -57.79 -7.70
N GLY A 631 -14.49 -58.86 -8.50
CA GLY A 631 -13.74 -60.08 -8.17
C GLY A 631 -12.23 -59.86 -8.14
N GLU A 632 -11.71 -59.00 -9.01
CA GLU A 632 -10.28 -58.71 -9.14
C GLU A 632 -9.76 -57.70 -8.11
N VAL A 633 -10.46 -56.57 -7.93
CA VAL A 633 -10.00 -55.46 -7.06
C VAL A 633 -10.79 -55.32 -5.75
N GLY A 634 -11.71 -56.24 -5.50
CA GLY A 634 -12.56 -56.26 -4.32
C GLY A 634 -13.70 -55.23 -4.35
N ALA A 635 -14.52 -55.24 -3.30
CA ALA A 635 -15.72 -54.41 -3.18
C ALA A 635 -15.48 -52.88 -3.24
N SER A 636 -14.23 -52.44 -3.11
CA SER A 636 -13.87 -51.02 -3.23
C SER A 636 -13.95 -50.50 -4.66
N MET A 637 -13.87 -51.39 -5.66
CA MET A 637 -13.81 -51.05 -7.09
C MET A 637 -12.66 -50.08 -7.43
N ASN A 638 -11.58 -50.06 -6.64
CA ASN A 638 -10.49 -49.12 -6.82
C ASN A 638 -9.67 -49.46 -8.09
N PRO A 639 -9.54 -48.54 -9.08
CA PRO A 639 -8.71 -48.76 -10.26
C PRO A 639 -7.21 -48.76 -9.96
N ASP A 640 -6.79 -48.16 -8.85
CA ASP A 640 -5.39 -48.12 -8.42
C ASP A 640 -5.08 -49.26 -7.45
N THR A 641 -5.35 -50.48 -7.90
CA THR A 641 -5.13 -51.71 -7.13
C THR A 641 -3.98 -52.51 -7.73
N GLU A 642 -2.97 -52.78 -6.91
CA GLU A 642 -1.92 -53.76 -7.20
C GLU A 642 -2.32 -55.12 -6.66
N GLN A 643 -1.94 -56.19 -7.37
CA GLN A 643 -2.05 -57.53 -6.85
C GLN A 643 -1.16 -57.70 -5.63
N LEU A 644 -1.73 -58.17 -4.52
CA LEU A 644 -0.96 -58.44 -3.30
C LEU A 644 0.12 -59.50 -3.58
N GLY A 645 1.38 -59.06 -3.65
CA GLY A 645 2.54 -59.93 -3.89
C GLY A 645 2.65 -60.49 -5.31
N GLY A 646 1.88 -59.96 -6.28
CA GLY A 646 1.83 -60.46 -7.65
C GLY A 646 2.10 -59.38 -8.70
N PRO A 647 2.21 -59.76 -9.98
CA PRO A 647 2.63 -58.86 -11.05
C PRO A 647 1.50 -58.01 -11.65
N ALA A 648 0.25 -58.19 -11.21
CA ALA A 648 -0.89 -57.59 -11.88
C ALA A 648 -1.31 -56.22 -11.30
N TYR A 649 -1.95 -55.39 -12.13
CA TYR A 649 -2.38 -54.05 -11.76
C TYR A 649 -3.65 -53.61 -12.52
N GLY A 650 -4.50 -52.81 -11.88
CA GLY A 650 -5.66 -52.18 -12.50
C GLY A 650 -7.00 -52.90 -12.28
N ILE A 651 -8.08 -52.36 -12.84
CA ILE A 651 -9.48 -52.80 -12.64
C ILE A 651 -9.73 -54.28 -12.99
N VAL A 652 -8.97 -54.84 -13.92
CA VAL A 652 -9.04 -56.26 -14.33
C VAL A 652 -7.72 -56.99 -14.06
N GLN A 653 -6.84 -56.39 -13.24
CA GLN A 653 -5.54 -56.98 -12.89
C GLN A 653 -4.76 -57.45 -14.13
N TRP A 654 -4.40 -56.52 -15.03
CA TRP A 654 -3.59 -56.85 -16.20
C TRP A 654 -2.23 -57.39 -15.77
N ASP A 655 -1.93 -58.62 -16.18
CA ASP A 655 -0.69 -59.32 -15.89
C ASP A 655 0.20 -59.41 -17.14
N GLY A 656 1.40 -58.83 -17.07
CA GLY A 656 2.39 -58.83 -18.13
C GLY A 656 3.50 -59.87 -17.96
N SER A 657 3.42 -60.73 -16.94
CA SER A 657 4.54 -61.58 -16.52
C SER A 657 4.70 -62.87 -17.33
N ALA A 658 3.60 -63.44 -17.84
CA ALA A 658 3.64 -64.71 -18.56
C ALA A 658 3.44 -64.52 -20.08
N TYR A 659 2.35 -63.85 -20.48
CA TYR A 659 1.95 -63.72 -21.89
C TYR A 659 1.51 -62.28 -22.21
N PRO A 660 2.43 -61.31 -22.24
CA PRO A 660 2.07 -59.91 -22.51
C PRO A 660 1.56 -59.73 -23.95
N LEU A 661 0.53 -58.91 -24.13
CA LEU A 661 0.03 -58.48 -25.43
C LEU A 661 1.00 -57.52 -26.13
N VAL A 662 1.80 -56.77 -25.34
CA VAL A 662 2.75 -55.78 -25.84
C VAL A 662 4.06 -55.84 -25.07
N GLY A 663 5.18 -55.76 -25.80
CA GLY A 663 6.52 -55.74 -25.22
C GLY A 663 6.95 -57.07 -24.58
N SER A 664 8.15 -57.06 -23.98
CA SER A 664 8.69 -58.23 -23.28
C SER A 664 8.04 -58.44 -21.91
N PRO A 665 7.99 -59.68 -21.39
CA PRO A 665 7.41 -59.97 -20.07
C PRO A 665 7.97 -59.09 -18.96
N THR A 666 7.10 -58.64 -18.04
CA THR A 666 7.46 -57.83 -16.87
C THR A 666 6.66 -58.24 -15.64
N TRP A 667 7.30 -58.22 -14.47
CA TRP A 667 6.65 -58.47 -13.18
C TRP A 667 6.04 -57.18 -12.58
N ASN A 668 6.17 -56.04 -13.27
CA ASN A 668 5.63 -54.77 -12.83
C ASN A 668 4.33 -54.45 -13.57
N GLY A 669 3.19 -54.70 -12.91
CA GLY A 669 1.87 -54.48 -13.51
C GLY A 669 1.60 -53.02 -13.88
N ARG A 670 2.12 -52.05 -13.12
CA ARG A 670 1.96 -50.62 -13.44
C ARG A 670 2.67 -50.27 -14.74
N GLU A 671 3.92 -50.74 -14.86
CA GLU A 671 4.70 -50.58 -16.08
C GLU A 671 3.97 -51.23 -17.27
N TYR A 672 3.44 -52.44 -17.08
CA TYR A 672 2.73 -53.16 -18.13
C TYR A 672 1.47 -52.42 -18.61
N VAL A 673 0.64 -51.93 -17.68
CA VAL A 673 -0.55 -51.13 -18.02
C VAL A 673 -0.17 -49.85 -18.76
N GLN A 674 0.92 -49.18 -18.37
CA GLN A 674 1.40 -48.00 -19.09
C GLN A 674 1.88 -48.34 -20.52
N ARG A 675 2.56 -49.47 -20.73
CA ARG A 675 2.95 -49.93 -22.09
C ARG A 675 1.73 -50.21 -22.97
N LEU A 676 0.71 -50.86 -22.39
CA LEU A 676 -0.56 -51.11 -23.06
C LEU A 676 -1.26 -49.80 -23.44
N MET A 677 -1.35 -48.84 -22.51
CA MET A 677 -1.95 -47.53 -22.77
C MET A 677 -1.21 -46.74 -23.85
N ASN A 678 0.12 -46.73 -23.80
CA ASN A 678 0.94 -46.10 -24.84
C ASN A 678 0.69 -46.73 -26.22
N THR A 679 0.56 -48.06 -26.29
CA THR A 679 0.27 -48.76 -27.54
C THR A 679 -1.15 -48.48 -28.04
N ALA A 680 -2.11 -48.35 -27.12
CA ALA A 680 -3.50 -47.97 -27.41
C ALA A 680 -3.69 -46.47 -27.71
N GLY A 681 -2.63 -45.65 -27.60
CA GLY A 681 -2.70 -44.20 -27.78
C GLY A 681 -3.43 -43.45 -26.66
N ILE A 682 -3.55 -44.05 -25.48
CA ILE A 682 -4.21 -43.50 -24.29
C ILE A 682 -3.17 -42.67 -23.51
N GLN A 683 -3.45 -41.39 -23.31
CA GLN A 683 -2.53 -40.42 -22.69
C GLN A 683 -2.98 -40.01 -21.27
N GLU A 684 -4.16 -40.45 -20.86
CA GLU A 684 -4.73 -40.19 -19.54
C GLU A 684 -3.95 -40.89 -18.41
N ASP A 685 -4.13 -40.44 -17.16
CA ASP A 685 -3.51 -41.09 -16.01
C ASP A 685 -3.93 -42.55 -15.94
N TYR A 686 -2.93 -43.45 -16.02
CA TYR A 686 -3.12 -44.90 -15.99
C TYR A 686 -3.80 -45.42 -14.73
N ARG A 687 -3.83 -44.64 -13.64
CA ARG A 687 -4.55 -44.97 -12.40
C ARG A 687 -6.04 -44.65 -12.46
N SER A 688 -6.49 -43.89 -13.47
CA SER A 688 -7.88 -43.45 -13.60
C SER A 688 -8.78 -44.53 -14.19
N ILE A 689 -10.07 -44.49 -13.82
CA ILE A 689 -11.11 -45.34 -14.41
C ILE A 689 -11.21 -45.07 -15.92
N GLU A 690 -11.11 -43.81 -16.34
CA GLU A 690 -11.29 -43.43 -17.73
C GLU A 690 -10.23 -44.06 -18.64
N ALA A 691 -8.97 -43.96 -18.23
CA ALA A 691 -7.86 -44.56 -18.96
C ALA A 691 -8.02 -46.09 -19.00
N GLN A 692 -8.34 -46.71 -17.86
CA GLN A 692 -8.42 -48.16 -17.76
C GLN A 692 -9.67 -48.74 -18.47
N VAL A 693 -10.81 -48.05 -18.54
CA VAL A 693 -11.97 -48.49 -19.33
C VAL A 693 -11.71 -48.34 -20.83
N LYS A 694 -11.01 -47.27 -21.26
CA LYS A 694 -10.53 -47.16 -22.65
C LYS A 694 -9.59 -48.31 -22.99
N LEU A 695 -8.67 -48.63 -22.08
CA LEU A 695 -7.74 -49.73 -22.27
C LEU A 695 -8.46 -51.07 -22.31
N LEU A 696 -9.44 -51.32 -21.42
CA LEU A 696 -10.25 -52.54 -21.42
C LEU A 696 -10.94 -52.72 -22.77
N ASP A 697 -11.64 -51.71 -23.27
CA ASP A 697 -12.31 -51.78 -24.57
C ASP A 697 -11.31 -52.01 -25.72
N TRP A 698 -10.14 -51.39 -25.68
CA TRP A 698 -9.07 -51.67 -26.63
C TRP A 698 -8.59 -53.13 -26.55
N CYS A 699 -8.31 -53.66 -25.36
CA CYS A 699 -7.86 -55.03 -25.14
C CYS A 699 -8.87 -56.07 -25.65
N MET A 700 -10.18 -55.78 -25.53
CA MET A 700 -11.24 -56.64 -26.05
C MET A 700 -11.04 -56.97 -27.54
N PHE A 701 -10.57 -56.00 -28.34
CA PHE A 701 -10.33 -56.18 -29.78
C PHE A 701 -8.87 -56.49 -30.13
N ASN A 702 -7.94 -56.45 -29.18
CA ASN A 702 -6.50 -56.57 -29.41
C ASN A 702 -5.88 -57.74 -28.66
N GLY A 703 -6.45 -58.94 -28.86
CA GLY A 703 -5.85 -60.21 -28.44
C GLY A 703 -6.21 -60.69 -27.04
N GLN A 704 -6.82 -59.86 -26.18
CA GLN A 704 -7.23 -60.31 -24.84
C GLN A 704 -8.51 -61.17 -24.88
N TRP A 705 -9.39 -61.04 -25.87
CA TRP A 705 -10.60 -61.87 -25.98
C TRP A 705 -10.38 -63.10 -26.87
N LEU A 706 -10.48 -64.32 -26.32
CA LEU A 706 -10.21 -65.56 -27.08
C LEU A 706 -11.45 -66.29 -27.61
N GLY A 707 -12.66 -65.93 -27.16
CA GLY A 707 -13.89 -66.58 -27.63
C GLY A 707 -14.01 -68.07 -27.32
N LYS A 708 -13.48 -68.52 -26.18
CA LYS A 708 -13.51 -69.91 -25.68
C LYS A 708 -14.93 -70.40 -25.35
N VAL A 709 -15.80 -69.51 -24.88
CA VAL A 709 -17.22 -69.79 -24.57
C VAL A 709 -18.12 -68.78 -25.29
N ASN A 710 -19.40 -69.12 -25.45
CA ASN A 710 -20.37 -68.19 -26.03
C ASN A 710 -20.63 -66.99 -25.11
N PRO A 711 -20.76 -65.75 -25.65
CA PRO A 711 -20.54 -65.38 -27.05
C PRO A 711 -19.05 -65.41 -27.43
N THR A 712 -18.71 -66.03 -28.56
CA THR A 712 -17.30 -66.16 -28.98
C THR A 712 -16.71 -64.88 -29.54
N THR A 713 -17.53 -63.89 -29.92
CA THR A 713 -17.10 -62.60 -30.46
C THR A 713 -17.35 -61.45 -29.48
N VAL A 714 -16.51 -60.43 -29.53
CA VAL A 714 -16.68 -59.20 -28.73
C VAL A 714 -18.01 -58.52 -29.04
N SER A 715 -18.41 -58.42 -30.32
CA SER A 715 -19.71 -57.85 -30.70
C SER A 715 -20.89 -58.64 -30.15
N GLY A 716 -20.78 -59.97 -30.11
CA GLY A 716 -21.76 -60.84 -29.45
C GLY A 716 -21.82 -60.60 -27.95
N PHE A 717 -20.67 -60.42 -27.30
CA PHE A 717 -20.60 -60.08 -25.88
C PHE A 717 -21.24 -58.70 -25.59
N LYS A 718 -20.94 -57.68 -26.39
CA LYS A 718 -21.53 -56.34 -26.24
C LYS A 718 -23.05 -56.35 -26.34
N SER A 719 -23.65 -57.34 -27.01
CA SER A 719 -25.09 -57.47 -27.20
C SER A 719 -25.77 -58.47 -26.25
N ILE A 720 -25.03 -59.05 -25.30
CA ILE A 720 -25.57 -60.06 -24.39
C ILE A 720 -26.70 -59.48 -23.52
N ASN A 721 -27.67 -60.32 -23.14
CA ASN A 721 -28.91 -59.90 -22.47
C ASN A 721 -29.13 -60.52 -21.08
N ASP A 722 -28.11 -61.16 -20.51
CA ASP A 722 -28.14 -61.71 -19.16
C ASP A 722 -26.83 -61.40 -18.41
N ALA A 723 -26.92 -60.80 -17.22
CA ALA A 723 -25.77 -60.28 -16.48
C ALA A 723 -24.88 -61.40 -15.92
N LYS A 724 -25.47 -62.53 -15.51
CA LYS A 724 -24.70 -63.69 -15.02
C LYS A 724 -23.93 -64.36 -16.15
N SER A 725 -24.59 -64.58 -17.28
CA SER A 725 -23.97 -65.09 -18.50
C SER A 725 -22.88 -64.15 -19.01
N ALA A 726 -23.07 -62.82 -18.89
CA ALA A 726 -22.05 -61.83 -19.23
C ALA A 726 -20.83 -61.94 -18.33
N ALA A 727 -21.00 -62.06 -17.02
CA ALA A 727 -19.88 -62.22 -16.10
C ALA A 727 -19.08 -63.49 -16.42
N TYR A 728 -19.76 -64.61 -16.64
CA TYR A 728 -19.13 -65.87 -17.01
C TYR A 728 -18.41 -65.79 -18.36
N ALA A 729 -19.03 -65.19 -19.38
CA ALA A 729 -18.43 -65.03 -20.69
C ALA A 729 -17.19 -64.13 -20.64
N PHE A 730 -17.23 -63.02 -19.90
CA PHE A 730 -16.08 -62.15 -19.71
C PHE A 730 -14.96 -62.86 -18.95
N GLU A 731 -15.29 -63.56 -17.88
CA GLU A 731 -14.33 -64.35 -17.10
C GLU A 731 -13.61 -65.40 -17.97
N MET A 732 -14.36 -66.17 -18.76
CA MET A 732 -13.79 -67.26 -19.53
C MET A 732 -13.12 -66.84 -20.84
N ASN A 733 -13.53 -65.71 -21.42
CA ASN A 733 -12.99 -65.22 -22.69
C ASN A 733 -11.92 -64.14 -22.54
N PHE A 734 -12.02 -63.28 -21.52
CA PHE A 734 -11.11 -62.16 -21.27
C PHE A 734 -10.13 -62.42 -20.13
N GLU A 735 -10.61 -62.74 -18.92
CA GLU A 735 -9.74 -62.91 -17.74
C GLU A 735 -8.95 -64.23 -17.77
N ARG A 736 -9.65 -65.33 -18.06
CA ARG A 736 -9.14 -66.70 -18.07
C ARG A 736 -8.38 -67.07 -16.78
N PRO A 737 -9.03 -66.97 -15.61
CA PRO A 737 -8.40 -67.36 -14.36
C PRO A 737 -8.10 -68.87 -14.37
N ALA A 738 -7.13 -69.29 -13.55
CA ALA A 738 -6.78 -70.70 -13.39
C ALA A 738 -7.94 -71.53 -12.80
N SER A 739 -8.80 -70.89 -12.00
CA SER A 739 -10.00 -71.46 -11.39
C SER A 739 -11.20 -70.57 -11.66
N ALA A 740 -12.36 -71.17 -11.89
CA ALA A 740 -13.60 -70.41 -12.10
C ALA A 740 -14.12 -69.77 -10.80
N HIS A 741 -14.66 -68.57 -10.92
CA HIS A 741 -15.12 -67.68 -9.85
C HIS A 741 -16.63 -67.40 -9.99
N PRO A 742 -17.51 -68.40 -9.69
CA PRO A 742 -18.95 -68.26 -9.88
C PRO A 742 -19.58 -67.11 -9.09
N GLU A 743 -18.93 -66.63 -8.02
CA GLU A 743 -19.36 -65.46 -7.25
C GLU A 743 -19.45 -64.17 -8.10
N ARG A 744 -18.62 -64.03 -9.15
CA ARG A 744 -18.61 -62.86 -10.05
C ARG A 744 -19.93 -62.70 -10.79
N GLN A 745 -20.64 -63.79 -11.05
CA GLN A 745 -21.98 -63.79 -11.65
C GLN A 745 -23.01 -63.13 -10.72
N ASN A 746 -22.91 -63.38 -9.40
CA ASN A 746 -23.80 -62.75 -8.43
C ASN A 746 -23.47 -61.26 -8.25
N TYR A 747 -22.19 -60.89 -8.30
CA TYR A 747 -21.79 -59.47 -8.30
C TYR A 747 -22.32 -58.73 -9.52
N ALA A 748 -22.23 -59.33 -10.71
CA ALA A 748 -22.78 -58.75 -11.93
C ALA A 748 -24.30 -58.54 -11.83
N GLN A 749 -25.05 -59.54 -11.33
CA GLN A 749 -26.49 -59.37 -11.12
C GLN A 749 -26.81 -58.25 -10.13
N SER A 750 -26.02 -58.13 -9.06
CA SER A 750 -26.17 -57.05 -8.07
C SER A 750 -25.94 -55.67 -8.69
N TRP A 751 -24.87 -55.49 -9.48
CA TRP A 751 -24.59 -54.23 -10.17
C TRP A 751 -25.64 -53.88 -11.21
N TYR A 752 -26.13 -54.87 -11.97
CA TYR A 752 -27.25 -54.66 -12.89
C TYR A 752 -28.47 -54.11 -12.14
N ASN A 753 -28.90 -54.79 -11.08
CA ASN A 753 -30.07 -54.39 -10.29
C ASN A 753 -29.90 -53.00 -9.67
N LYS A 754 -28.66 -52.61 -9.36
CA LYS A 754 -28.34 -51.33 -8.71
C LYS A 754 -28.30 -50.15 -9.70
N LEU A 755 -27.79 -50.36 -10.91
CA LEU A 755 -27.48 -49.28 -11.85
C LEU A 755 -28.48 -49.17 -13.02
N HIS A 756 -29.17 -50.26 -13.36
CA HIS A 756 -30.19 -50.27 -14.39
C HIS A 756 -31.32 -49.27 -14.08
N GLY A 757 -31.73 -48.50 -15.09
CA GLY A 757 -32.81 -47.50 -14.95
C GLY A 757 -32.41 -46.19 -14.28
N LEU A 758 -31.19 -46.07 -13.74
CA LEU A 758 -30.69 -44.78 -13.27
C LEU A 758 -30.35 -43.87 -14.47
N THR A 759 -30.61 -42.57 -14.32
CA THR A 759 -30.25 -41.55 -15.30
C THR A 759 -29.29 -40.55 -14.67
N SER A 760 -28.25 -40.17 -15.42
CA SER A 760 -27.39 -39.04 -15.07
C SER A 760 -28.18 -37.74 -15.27
N PRO A 761 -28.16 -36.77 -14.34
CA PRO A 761 -28.50 -35.39 -14.70
C PRO A 761 -27.52 -34.95 -15.80
N GLU A 762 -27.94 -34.33 -16.90
CA GLU A 762 -27.07 -34.05 -18.06
C GLU A 762 -25.73 -33.32 -17.71
N PRO A 763 -24.59 -33.68 -18.34
CA PRO A 763 -23.31 -33.05 -18.07
C PRO A 763 -23.17 -31.72 -18.81
N GLY A 764 -23.44 -30.62 -18.09
CA GLY A 764 -22.98 -29.28 -18.46
C GLY A 764 -23.98 -28.16 -18.16
N GLY A 765 -23.67 -27.32 -17.16
CA GLY A 765 -24.24 -25.97 -17.07
C GLY A 765 -25.68 -25.88 -16.58
N ASN A 766 -25.85 -25.53 -15.31
CA ASN A 766 -27.01 -24.71 -14.97
C ASN A 766 -26.59 -23.26 -15.18
N PHE A 767 -27.17 -22.67 -16.21
CA PHE A 767 -27.28 -21.22 -16.30
C PHE A 767 -27.91 -20.72 -14.99
N ILE A 768 -27.35 -19.67 -14.39
CA ILE A 768 -28.02 -18.99 -13.28
C ILE A 768 -29.01 -17.98 -13.84
N CYS A 769 -30.03 -17.65 -13.04
CA CYS A 769 -30.89 -16.52 -13.37
C CYS A 769 -30.04 -15.25 -13.53
N PRO A 770 -30.16 -14.50 -14.64
CA PRO A 770 -29.30 -13.37 -14.95
C PRO A 770 -29.68 -12.09 -14.20
N ILE A 771 -30.69 -12.14 -13.32
CA ILE A 771 -31.08 -11.02 -12.45
C ILE A 771 -31.36 -11.55 -11.04
N GLN A 772 -31.26 -10.66 -10.05
CA GLN A 772 -31.56 -11.00 -8.66
C GLN A 772 -33.07 -11.23 -8.43
N LYS A 773 -33.40 -11.97 -7.37
CA LYS A 773 -34.79 -12.11 -6.91
C LYS A 773 -35.28 -10.80 -6.26
N PRO A 774 -36.59 -10.49 -6.34
CA PRO A 774 -37.64 -11.26 -7.01
C PRO A 774 -37.52 -11.20 -8.53
N VAL A 775 -37.94 -12.27 -9.19
CA VAL A 775 -37.97 -12.37 -10.66
C VAL A 775 -39.40 -12.66 -11.07
N THR A 776 -39.93 -11.84 -11.97
CA THR A 776 -41.22 -12.10 -12.61
C THR A 776 -40.97 -12.28 -14.10
N VAL A 777 -41.46 -13.39 -14.64
CA VAL A 777 -41.50 -13.62 -16.09
C VAL A 777 -42.73 -12.90 -16.64
N THR A 778 -42.50 -11.93 -17.51
CA THR A 778 -43.57 -11.13 -18.14
C THR A 778 -43.96 -11.64 -19.52
N SER A 779 -43.05 -12.37 -20.18
CA SER A 779 -43.32 -13.05 -21.45
C SER A 779 -42.45 -14.30 -21.58
N GLU A 780 -43.07 -15.42 -21.92
CA GLU A 780 -42.41 -16.72 -22.11
C GLU A 780 -41.80 -16.86 -23.52
N CYS A 781 -40.81 -17.74 -23.67
CA CYS A 781 -40.21 -18.10 -24.96
C CYS A 781 -41.18 -18.95 -25.80
N GLY A 782 -41.30 -18.66 -27.09
CA GLY A 782 -42.17 -19.39 -28.03
C GLY A 782 -43.10 -18.49 -28.85
N TRP A 783 -44.06 -19.11 -29.54
CA TRP A 783 -45.03 -18.38 -30.35
C TRP A 783 -45.99 -17.57 -29.48
N ARG A 784 -46.09 -16.27 -29.72
CA ARG A 784 -46.99 -15.34 -29.02
C ARG A 784 -47.64 -14.35 -29.98
N THR A 785 -48.66 -13.65 -29.50
CA THR A 785 -49.13 -12.42 -30.15
C THR A 785 -48.22 -11.28 -29.72
N SER A 786 -47.62 -10.58 -30.68
CA SER A 786 -46.67 -9.50 -30.44
C SER A 786 -47.33 -8.37 -29.66
N PRO A 787 -46.77 -7.95 -28.51
CA PRO A 787 -47.31 -6.82 -27.75
C PRO A 787 -47.07 -5.47 -28.45
N ILE A 788 -46.23 -5.43 -29.49
CA ILE A 788 -45.85 -4.21 -30.20
C ILE A 788 -46.76 -3.97 -31.42
N ASN A 789 -47.03 -5.00 -32.21
CA ASN A 789 -47.74 -4.87 -33.49
C ASN A 789 -49.00 -5.75 -33.62
N GLY A 790 -49.32 -6.58 -32.62
CA GLY A 790 -50.51 -7.44 -32.62
C GLY A 790 -50.48 -8.64 -33.57
N GLY A 791 -49.40 -8.83 -34.34
CA GLY A 791 -49.20 -9.98 -35.22
C GLY A 791 -48.67 -11.22 -34.48
N GLN A 792 -48.71 -12.38 -35.10
CA GLN A 792 -48.11 -13.60 -34.55
C GLN A 792 -46.59 -13.56 -34.73
N GLU A 793 -45.82 -13.73 -33.64
CA GLU A 793 -44.35 -13.73 -33.66
C GLU A 793 -43.78 -14.86 -32.80
N PHE A 794 -42.55 -15.27 -33.10
CA PHE A 794 -41.79 -16.19 -32.25
C PHE A 794 -40.88 -15.39 -31.31
N HIS A 795 -41.18 -15.43 -30.01
CA HIS A 795 -40.38 -14.82 -28.97
C HIS A 795 -39.15 -15.69 -28.68
N ASN A 796 -37.99 -15.23 -29.15
CA ASN A 796 -36.73 -15.97 -29.14
C ASN A 796 -35.94 -15.85 -27.82
N GLY A 797 -36.62 -15.53 -26.74
CA GLY A 797 -36.06 -15.31 -25.41
C GLY A 797 -37.15 -15.32 -24.34
N ILE A 798 -36.80 -14.89 -23.13
CA ILE A 798 -37.73 -14.73 -22.01
C ILE A 798 -37.57 -13.32 -21.43
N ASP A 799 -38.69 -12.67 -21.10
CA ASP A 799 -38.69 -11.29 -20.60
C ASP A 799 -38.83 -11.29 -19.07
N LEU A 800 -37.78 -10.80 -18.40
CA LEU A 800 -37.63 -10.85 -16.94
C LEU A 800 -37.68 -9.46 -16.33
N VAL A 801 -38.44 -9.30 -15.24
CA VAL A 801 -38.50 -8.04 -14.47
C VAL A 801 -38.24 -8.29 -12.98
N ASN A 802 -37.66 -7.30 -12.32
CA ASN A 802 -37.38 -7.30 -10.87
C ASN A 802 -38.11 -6.15 -10.13
N GLY A 803 -38.60 -5.14 -10.87
CA GLY A 803 -39.38 -4.02 -10.32
C GLY A 803 -38.55 -2.88 -9.73
N ASN A 804 -37.22 -2.93 -9.81
CA ASN A 804 -36.30 -1.88 -9.35
C ASN A 804 -35.62 -1.18 -10.55
N PRO A 805 -35.66 0.17 -10.66
CA PRO A 805 -35.18 0.92 -11.83
C PRO A 805 -33.65 0.91 -12.08
N ASN A 806 -32.90 -0.02 -11.48
CA ASN A 806 -31.46 -0.19 -11.65
C ASN A 806 -31.05 -1.67 -11.44
N THR A 807 -31.89 -2.63 -11.80
CA THR A 807 -31.61 -4.05 -11.55
C THR A 807 -30.31 -4.50 -12.25
N PRO A 808 -29.31 -5.01 -11.52
CA PRO A 808 -28.11 -5.57 -12.13
C PRO A 808 -28.39 -6.83 -12.95
N VAL A 809 -27.72 -6.92 -14.10
CA VAL A 809 -27.75 -8.08 -15.00
C VAL A 809 -26.41 -8.82 -14.90
N PHE A 810 -26.46 -10.14 -14.76
CA PHE A 810 -25.32 -11.01 -14.52
C PHE A 810 -25.13 -12.03 -15.64
N ALA A 811 -23.88 -12.43 -15.89
CA ALA A 811 -23.53 -13.52 -16.79
C ALA A 811 -24.11 -14.85 -16.27
N ALA A 812 -24.98 -15.49 -17.06
CA ALA A 812 -25.65 -16.72 -16.68
C ALA A 812 -24.73 -17.94 -16.62
N LEU A 813 -23.58 -17.90 -17.30
CA LEU A 813 -22.55 -18.95 -17.29
C LEU A 813 -21.17 -18.35 -17.63
N ASP A 814 -20.08 -19.02 -17.22
CA ASP A 814 -18.71 -18.62 -17.53
C ASP A 814 -18.52 -18.51 -19.05
N GLY A 815 -17.81 -17.49 -19.51
CA GLY A 815 -17.64 -17.29 -20.92
C GLY A 815 -16.82 -16.09 -21.35
N GLU A 816 -16.80 -15.84 -22.65
CA GLU A 816 -16.15 -14.70 -23.28
C GLU A 816 -17.18 -13.81 -23.97
N VAL A 817 -17.16 -12.51 -23.67
CA VAL A 817 -18.03 -11.52 -24.30
C VAL A 817 -17.64 -11.39 -25.76
N VAL A 818 -18.54 -11.73 -26.68
CA VAL A 818 -18.31 -11.64 -28.13
C VAL A 818 -19.03 -10.47 -28.78
N GLN A 819 -20.00 -9.89 -28.08
CA GLN A 819 -20.74 -8.70 -28.52
C GLN A 819 -21.08 -7.84 -27.31
N ALA A 820 -20.86 -6.52 -27.42
CA ALA A 820 -21.24 -5.53 -26.42
C ALA A 820 -21.37 -4.16 -27.11
N GLY A 821 -22.58 -3.62 -27.23
CA GLY A 821 -22.79 -2.31 -27.86
C GLY A 821 -24.25 -1.88 -27.97
N ALA A 822 -24.44 -0.62 -28.39
CA ALA A 822 -25.74 -0.02 -28.64
C ALA A 822 -26.24 -0.30 -30.07
N ASN A 823 -27.56 -0.41 -30.25
CA ASN A 823 -28.25 -0.56 -31.52
C ASN A 823 -27.79 -1.79 -32.34
N TYR A 824 -27.49 -2.90 -31.66
CA TYR A 824 -27.15 -4.14 -32.33
C TYR A 824 -28.44 -4.83 -32.79
N TYR A 825 -28.86 -4.50 -34.02
CA TYR A 825 -30.19 -4.69 -34.58
C TYR A 825 -31.26 -3.78 -33.95
N ASP A 826 -32.15 -3.24 -34.80
CA ASP A 826 -33.15 -2.23 -34.44
C ASP A 826 -34.11 -2.64 -33.31
N TRP A 827 -34.09 -3.91 -32.89
CA TRP A 827 -35.04 -4.52 -31.96
C TRP A 827 -34.46 -4.93 -30.60
N TYR A 828 -33.14 -4.91 -30.39
CA TYR A 828 -32.51 -5.31 -29.11
C TYR A 828 -32.00 -4.15 -28.24
N GLY A 829 -31.86 -2.95 -28.80
CA GLY A 829 -31.28 -1.81 -28.08
C GLY A 829 -29.81 -2.07 -27.71
N ASN A 830 -29.47 -1.86 -26.43
CA ASN A 830 -28.16 -2.20 -25.89
C ASN A 830 -28.08 -3.70 -25.61
N TYR A 831 -27.08 -4.38 -26.19
CA TYR A 831 -27.02 -5.83 -26.22
C TYR A 831 -25.65 -6.38 -25.87
N VAL A 832 -25.62 -7.48 -25.11
CA VAL A 832 -24.43 -8.26 -24.77
C VAL A 832 -24.62 -9.72 -25.18
N VAL A 833 -23.60 -10.35 -25.77
CA VAL A 833 -23.57 -11.80 -26.06
C VAL A 833 -22.31 -12.45 -25.48
N ILE A 834 -22.47 -13.61 -24.85
CA ILE A 834 -21.37 -14.36 -24.21
C ILE A 834 -21.25 -15.77 -24.81
N LYS A 835 -20.01 -16.16 -25.18
CA LYS A 835 -19.60 -17.53 -25.55
C LYS A 835 -19.37 -18.38 -24.33
N HIS A 836 -19.99 -19.55 -24.27
CA HIS A 836 -19.73 -20.51 -23.21
C HIS A 836 -18.91 -21.70 -23.69
N ASN A 837 -18.13 -22.27 -22.78
CA ASN A 837 -17.29 -23.44 -23.07
C ASN A 837 -18.11 -24.72 -23.39
N ASN A 838 -19.40 -24.74 -23.05
CA ASN A 838 -20.33 -25.82 -23.41
C ASN A 838 -20.89 -25.68 -24.85
N GLY A 839 -20.36 -24.75 -25.65
CA GLY A 839 -20.79 -24.51 -27.03
C GLY A 839 -22.05 -23.66 -27.18
N LYS A 840 -22.68 -23.23 -26.08
CA LYS A 840 -23.86 -22.36 -26.10
C LYS A 840 -23.49 -20.88 -26.01
N TRP A 841 -24.49 -20.05 -26.27
CA TRP A 841 -24.40 -18.60 -26.20
C TRP A 841 -25.54 -18.04 -25.38
N THR A 842 -25.29 -16.93 -24.68
CA THR A 842 -26.36 -16.17 -24.01
C THR A 842 -26.42 -14.73 -24.50
N GLY A 843 -27.64 -14.23 -24.68
CA GLY A 843 -27.92 -12.86 -25.12
C GLY A 843 -28.69 -12.06 -24.05
N TYR A 844 -28.33 -10.79 -23.87
CA TYR A 844 -28.89 -9.89 -22.85
C TYR A 844 -29.23 -8.54 -23.48
N ALA A 845 -30.52 -8.28 -23.71
CA ALA A 845 -31.01 -7.10 -24.46
C ALA A 845 -31.74 -6.07 -23.59
N HIS A 846 -32.05 -4.93 -24.20
CA HIS A 846 -32.72 -3.76 -23.62
C HIS A 846 -31.98 -3.07 -22.47
N LEU A 847 -30.67 -3.32 -22.31
CA LEU A 847 -29.90 -2.81 -21.18
C LEU A 847 -29.89 -1.27 -21.12
N SER A 848 -29.96 -0.68 -19.94
CA SER A 848 -29.76 0.78 -19.78
C SER A 848 -28.28 1.16 -19.82
N ARG A 849 -27.43 0.23 -19.38
CA ARG A 849 -25.97 0.37 -19.34
C ARG A 849 -25.29 -0.97 -19.59
N ILE A 850 -24.18 -0.93 -20.33
CA ILE A 850 -23.30 -2.08 -20.57
C ILE A 850 -22.01 -1.86 -19.76
N ASP A 851 -21.64 -2.84 -18.94
CA ASP A 851 -20.47 -2.76 -18.04
C ASP A 851 -19.27 -3.59 -18.53
N VAL A 852 -19.38 -4.22 -19.72
CA VAL A 852 -18.37 -5.12 -20.30
C VAL A 852 -18.00 -4.76 -21.74
N SER A 853 -16.85 -5.24 -22.21
CA SER A 853 -16.36 -5.05 -23.59
C SER A 853 -16.12 -6.38 -24.32
N VAL A 854 -16.14 -6.33 -25.66
CA VAL A 854 -15.83 -7.51 -26.50
C VAL A 854 -14.42 -8.03 -26.21
N GLY A 855 -14.29 -9.35 -26.09
CA GLY A 855 -13.07 -10.07 -25.71
C GLY A 855 -12.91 -10.28 -24.20
N GLN A 856 -13.76 -9.68 -23.36
CA GLN A 856 -13.68 -9.82 -21.91
C GLN A 856 -14.14 -11.23 -21.47
N LYS A 857 -13.29 -11.93 -20.70
CA LYS A 857 -13.69 -13.17 -20.02
C LYS A 857 -14.47 -12.84 -18.75
N VAL A 858 -15.65 -13.44 -18.61
CA VAL A 858 -16.57 -13.24 -17.50
C VAL A 858 -16.88 -14.57 -16.83
N GLN A 859 -16.94 -14.55 -15.50
CA GLN A 859 -17.38 -15.70 -14.72
C GLN A 859 -18.90 -15.64 -14.51
N LYS A 860 -19.53 -16.79 -14.33
CA LYS A 860 -20.94 -16.93 -13.97
C LYS A 860 -21.25 -16.10 -12.72
N GLY A 861 -22.24 -15.22 -12.81
CA GLY A 861 -22.59 -14.28 -11.75
C GLY A 861 -21.84 -12.95 -11.79
N ALA A 862 -20.90 -12.74 -12.72
CA ALA A 862 -20.31 -11.43 -12.93
C ALA A 862 -21.35 -10.45 -13.50
N GLN A 863 -21.39 -9.23 -12.97
CA GLN A 863 -22.28 -8.19 -13.51
C GLN A 863 -21.80 -7.75 -14.90
N ILE A 864 -22.72 -7.64 -15.84
CA ILE A 864 -22.44 -7.30 -17.24
C ILE A 864 -23.18 -6.05 -17.72
N GLY A 865 -24.14 -5.55 -16.94
CA GLY A 865 -24.88 -4.34 -17.24
C GLY A 865 -26.04 -4.11 -16.29
N LEU A 866 -26.91 -3.16 -16.64
CA LEU A 866 -28.15 -2.87 -15.93
C LEU A 866 -29.36 -3.09 -16.83
N MET A 867 -30.45 -3.59 -16.25
CA MET A 867 -31.76 -3.67 -16.86
C MET A 867 -32.20 -2.29 -17.36
N GLY A 868 -32.99 -2.26 -18.43
CA GLY A 868 -33.44 -1.01 -19.01
C GLY A 868 -34.61 -1.20 -19.97
N THR A 869 -34.78 -0.22 -20.85
CA THR A 869 -35.85 -0.20 -21.85
C THR A 869 -35.34 0.39 -23.17
N THR A 870 -34.10 0.07 -23.56
CA THR A 870 -33.51 0.57 -24.81
C THR A 870 -34.01 -0.24 -26.02
N GLY A 871 -34.26 0.41 -27.15
CA GLY A 871 -34.90 -0.23 -28.31
C GLY A 871 -36.43 -0.38 -28.18
N PRO A 872 -37.09 -1.15 -29.06
CA PRO A 872 -38.53 -1.38 -29.03
C PRO A 872 -38.92 -2.20 -27.80
N SER A 873 -39.36 -1.50 -26.75
CA SER A 873 -39.75 -2.10 -25.48
C SER A 873 -40.99 -1.40 -24.94
N THR A 874 -41.89 -2.15 -24.33
CA THR A 874 -43.12 -1.64 -23.70
C THR A 874 -42.94 -1.29 -22.22
N GLY A 875 -41.74 -1.50 -21.65
CA GLY A 875 -41.40 -1.21 -20.25
C GLY A 875 -40.04 -1.76 -19.84
N GLU A 876 -39.56 -1.41 -18.64
CA GLU A 876 -38.24 -1.87 -18.17
C GLU A 876 -38.22 -3.38 -17.91
N HIS A 877 -37.38 -4.11 -18.65
CA HIS A 877 -37.20 -5.56 -18.52
C HIS A 877 -35.84 -6.01 -19.10
N LEU A 878 -35.44 -7.25 -18.80
CA LEU A 878 -34.34 -7.94 -19.47
C LEU A 878 -34.93 -8.99 -20.42
N HIS A 879 -34.63 -8.88 -21.70
CA HIS A 879 -34.86 -9.95 -22.66
C HIS A 879 -33.63 -10.87 -22.67
N PHE A 880 -33.80 -12.10 -22.19
CA PHE A 880 -32.73 -13.09 -22.01
C PHE A 880 -32.86 -14.29 -22.96
N GLN A 881 -31.74 -14.69 -23.57
CA GLN A 881 -31.72 -15.71 -24.60
C GLN A 881 -30.66 -16.78 -24.36
N ILE A 882 -30.94 -18.01 -24.82
CA ILE A 882 -29.97 -19.10 -24.94
C ILE A 882 -29.97 -19.56 -26.40
N MET A 883 -28.79 -19.63 -27.02
CA MET A 883 -28.61 -19.91 -28.45
C MET A 883 -27.56 -21.01 -28.67
N LYS A 884 -27.71 -21.78 -29.74
CA LYS A 884 -26.78 -22.86 -30.14
C LYS A 884 -25.56 -22.37 -30.90
N ASN A 885 -25.64 -21.20 -31.52
CA ASN A 885 -24.59 -20.59 -32.33
C ASN A 885 -24.67 -19.05 -32.23
N TYR A 886 -23.66 -18.35 -32.75
CA TYR A 886 -23.57 -16.88 -32.68
C TYR A 886 -24.55 -16.17 -33.64
N TRP A 887 -24.98 -16.85 -34.71
CA TRP A 887 -25.91 -16.35 -35.72
C TRP A 887 -27.14 -17.26 -35.82
N PRO A 888 -28.06 -17.17 -34.85
CA PRO A 888 -29.17 -18.10 -34.74
C PRO A 888 -30.20 -17.90 -35.85
N GLN A 889 -30.57 -18.99 -36.53
CA GLN A 889 -31.76 -19.00 -37.37
C GLN A 889 -33.02 -18.86 -36.51
N PRO A 890 -34.01 -18.04 -36.92
CA PRO A 890 -35.27 -17.92 -36.20
C PRO A 890 -35.89 -19.29 -35.93
N VAL A 891 -36.42 -19.48 -34.71
CA VAL A 891 -37.10 -20.71 -34.22
C VAL A 891 -36.19 -21.92 -33.94
N VAL A 892 -35.17 -22.20 -34.75
CA VAL A 892 -34.42 -23.48 -34.68
C VAL A 892 -33.22 -23.46 -33.73
N ASP A 893 -32.55 -22.31 -33.64
CA ASP A 893 -31.28 -22.16 -32.92
C ASP A 893 -31.43 -21.56 -31.52
N PHE A 894 -32.64 -21.11 -31.17
CA PHE A 894 -32.98 -20.62 -29.83
C PHE A 894 -33.52 -21.74 -28.97
N GLU A 895 -33.08 -21.78 -27.71
CA GLU A 895 -33.54 -22.74 -26.72
C GLU A 895 -34.31 -22.02 -25.61
N ASN A 896 -35.41 -22.62 -25.16
CA ASN A 896 -36.22 -22.02 -24.10
C ASN A 896 -35.42 -21.94 -22.79
N PRO A 897 -35.17 -20.74 -22.22
CA PRO A 897 -34.43 -20.60 -20.97
C PRO A 897 -35.04 -21.37 -19.78
N ARG A 898 -36.36 -21.61 -19.77
CA ARG A 898 -37.06 -22.44 -18.76
C ARG A 898 -36.54 -23.88 -18.68
N ASN A 899 -35.97 -24.39 -19.76
CA ASN A 899 -35.38 -25.73 -19.78
C ASN A 899 -34.10 -25.80 -18.93
N TYR A 900 -33.50 -24.65 -18.62
CA TYR A 900 -32.20 -24.57 -17.94
C TYR A 900 -32.26 -23.78 -16.61
N ILE A 901 -33.20 -22.85 -16.47
CA ILE A 901 -33.29 -21.93 -15.33
C ILE A 901 -34.69 -21.96 -14.75
N GLN A 902 -34.77 -22.12 -13.43
CA GLN A 902 -36.00 -21.88 -12.67
C GLN A 902 -36.07 -20.41 -12.27
N PHE A 903 -36.99 -19.67 -12.90
CA PHE A 903 -37.27 -18.26 -12.63
C PHE A 903 -38.33 -18.09 -11.55
#